data_AF-A0A7V3TWK0-F1
#
_entry.id   AF-A0A7V3TWK0-F1
#
_cell.length_a   1.000
_cell.length_b   1.000
_cell.length_c   1.000
_cell.angle_alpha   90.00
_cell.angle_beta   90.00
_cell.angle_gamma   90.00
#
_symmetry.space_group_name_H-M   'P 1'
#
loop_
_entity.id
_entity.type
_entity.pdbx_description
1 polymer ?
#
loop_
_entity_poly.entity_id
_entity_poly.type
_entity_poly.pdbx_seq_one_letter_code
_entity_poly.pdbx_strand_id
1 'polypeptide(L)'
;MLAMKLWIILNVFLLTASGFGKEPLWGQESGDTGQFSARGPLRTRWADQVLAERPRCEHPRPQLAREDWICLNGLWDYTIQARNQLTQPSQYQGKILVPFPVESSLSGVMRPLSPAESLWYRRQFEVPESWKNKRVLLHFDGVDWETRVWLNGRSLGTHRGGYDAFCFDITELLRQDGPQELVVAVWDPTDTFWQLRGKQSLRPGGCSYSACSGIWQTVWLEAVPAAFVEDLAIRTELREGQGRVYLKVAGRMPPDHSIRLRAELRDGETSVASQVVSYQIAPAVKQNLVDFYRAESTYFSIDMQLTVDSAKPWSPEEPHLYDLLLELTDETAGTSDSVRSYVGIREVTIGQDSRGRAQLLLNGKPYVLVGALDQGYWPDGIYTAPTDEALRFDIEAAKKLGLNAVRKHVKVEPQRWYYWCDRLGLLVLQDFPSGDAGDARTDRARSPEAAAQWETEVRQILRQFGNHPSIIMWIVFNEGWGQFDTLRNAEWVKQIDPTRLVDEASGFPWHGGGDVIDSHGGVPPSDAKRISITSEDGGWGACAVGHSWNETLAWAYRTYEPQTWRPVEGMQPPLPPLTEDARDWLTSWIRRMYQAFWRQRENDGRSGYFYTQLVDVETECNGLLTYDRAIFKVKPEVLRSGVVGLCVLSGDELLPTARRGGGVWRYTTQEPSANWFQPDFDDSSWAEGMAGFGRRGTPGAIIGTEWTTKQIWLRREFHLPAEVLIRREQLRLRIHHDEDVRVYLNGVEAFRESGFLTDYDDVAITPEALAALQPGRNVIAITCQQTEGGQYIDAGLVLPSE
;
A
#
# COMPACT_ATOMS: atom_id res chain seq x y z
N MET A 1 40.50 42.42 39.18
CA MET A 1 41.31 41.86 38.07
C MET A 1 41.23 40.34 38.11
N LEU A 2 40.07 39.78 37.76
CA LEU A 2 39.84 38.43 37.21
C LEU A 2 38.31 38.28 36.96
N ALA A 3 37.79 39.09 36.05
CA ALA A 3 36.38 39.05 35.62
C ALA A 3 36.27 39.73 34.25
N MET A 4 36.99 39.21 33.26
CA MET A 4 36.92 39.64 31.86
C MET A 4 37.66 38.59 31.02
N LYS A 5 37.00 37.46 30.77
CA LYS A 5 37.29 36.47 29.71
C LYS A 5 36.30 35.31 29.86
N LEU A 6 35.05 35.51 29.39
CA LEU A 6 34.15 34.47 28.85
C LEU A 6 32.86 35.17 28.37
N TRP A 7 32.97 35.91 27.25
CA TRP A 7 31.81 36.49 26.56
C TRP A 7 32.07 36.60 25.05
N ILE A 8 32.60 35.53 24.44
CA ILE A 8 32.62 35.32 22.99
C ILE A 8 32.50 33.79 22.78
N ILE A 9 31.51 33.39 21.97
CA ILE A 9 31.05 32.06 21.54
C ILE A 9 29.62 31.79 22.04
N LEU A 10 28.68 32.56 21.50
CA LEU A 10 27.30 32.14 21.15
C LEU A 10 26.65 33.32 20.43
N ASN A 11 26.82 33.41 19.10
CA ASN A 11 25.98 34.20 18.17
C ASN A 11 26.61 34.25 16.76
N VAL A 12 26.53 33.15 16.02
CA VAL A 12 26.45 33.14 14.55
C VAL A 12 25.54 31.97 14.17
N PHE A 13 24.63 32.20 13.21
CA PHE A 13 23.52 31.35 12.72
C PHE A 13 22.14 31.62 13.34
N LEU A 14 21.63 32.81 13.07
CA LEU A 14 20.21 33.11 12.92
C LEU A 14 20.03 33.79 11.56
N LEU A 15 19.56 33.04 10.57
CA LEU A 15 18.80 33.49 9.38
C LEU A 15 18.39 32.23 8.61
N THR A 16 17.11 32.20 8.19
CA THR A 16 16.36 31.15 7.46
C THR A 16 15.74 30.01 8.28
N ALA A 17 14.52 30.24 8.78
CA ALA A 17 13.43 29.24 8.84
C ALA A 17 12.11 29.96 9.21
N SER A 18 11.36 30.36 8.18
CA SER A 18 9.94 30.69 8.29
C SER A 18 9.15 29.45 7.87
N GLY A 19 8.25 28.96 8.73
CA GLY A 19 7.33 27.87 8.36
C GLY A 19 6.72 27.14 9.57
N PHE A 20 5.46 27.48 9.85
CA PHE A 20 4.47 26.78 10.68
C PHE A 20 4.68 26.69 12.20
N GLY A 21 3.79 27.38 12.90
CA GLY A 21 3.79 27.64 14.33
C GLY A 21 3.33 26.47 15.21
N LYS A 22 3.75 26.58 16.46
CA LYS A 22 3.37 25.77 17.61
C LYS A 22 1.87 25.91 17.91
N GLU A 23 1.22 24.79 18.20
CA GLU A 23 -0.15 24.68 18.69
C GLU A 23 -0.37 25.49 20.00
N PRO A 24 -1.56 26.08 20.22
CA PRO A 24 -1.87 26.76 21.47
C PRO A 24 -2.30 25.76 22.56
N LEU A 25 -1.56 25.76 23.66
CA LEU A 25 -1.95 25.19 24.95
C LEU A 25 -2.97 26.11 25.63
N TRP A 26 -4.16 25.60 25.97
CA TRP A 26 -5.05 26.23 26.95
C TRP A 26 -5.73 25.19 27.85
N GLY A 27 -5.61 25.42 29.18
CA GLY A 27 -6.57 25.00 30.20
C GLY A 27 -6.33 23.65 30.89
N GLN A 28 -5.58 23.65 31.99
CA GLN A 28 -5.60 22.57 32.98
C GLN A 28 -6.89 22.62 33.81
N GLU A 29 -7.65 21.53 33.83
CA GLU A 29 -8.26 21.01 35.06
C GLU A 29 -7.91 19.53 35.19
N SER A 30 -7.26 19.20 36.30
CA SER A 30 -6.78 17.87 36.65
C SER A 30 -7.92 16.93 37.00
N GLY A 31 -8.06 15.83 36.27
CA GLY A 31 -8.94 14.72 36.61
C GLY A 31 -8.57 13.45 35.86
N ASP A 32 -7.69 12.65 36.47
CA ASP A 32 -7.43 11.23 36.15
C ASP A 32 -7.08 10.89 34.69
N THR A 33 -5.78 10.95 34.33
CA THR A 33 -5.26 10.45 33.03
C THR A 33 -5.28 8.91 32.92
N GLY A 34 -6.21 8.25 33.61
CA GLY A 34 -6.36 6.81 33.65
C GLY A 34 -6.75 6.27 32.27
N GLN A 35 -5.99 5.28 31.79
CA GLN A 35 -6.29 4.56 30.55
C GLN A 35 -7.73 4.02 30.59
N PHE A 36 -8.61 4.58 29.76
CA PHE A 36 -9.99 4.10 29.64
C PHE A 36 -10.03 2.95 28.62
N SER A 37 -9.75 1.73 29.08
CA SER A 37 -9.88 0.53 28.24
C SER A 37 -10.26 -0.69 29.08
N ALA A 38 -11.03 -1.60 28.48
CA ALA A 38 -11.33 -2.90 29.05
C ALA A 38 -10.13 -3.85 28.91
N ARG A 39 -10.13 -4.95 29.67
CA ARG A 39 -9.13 -6.02 29.52
C ARG A 39 -9.49 -6.90 28.31
N GLY A 40 -8.80 -6.68 27.19
CA GLY A 40 -8.89 -7.50 25.99
C GLY A 40 -7.96 -8.72 26.00
N PRO A 41 -8.12 -9.67 25.05
CA PRO A 41 -7.28 -10.87 24.93
C PRO A 41 -5.83 -10.57 24.54
N LEU A 42 -5.61 -9.52 23.74
CA LEU A 42 -4.30 -9.09 23.28
C LEU A 42 -4.32 -7.57 23.11
N ARG A 43 -3.18 -6.90 23.31
CA ARG A 43 -3.03 -5.44 23.18
C ARG A 43 -1.80 -5.09 22.36
N THR A 44 -1.91 -4.05 21.55
CA THR A 44 -0.76 -3.45 20.89
C THR A 44 -0.02 -2.48 21.80
N ARG A 45 1.22 -2.15 21.43
CA ARG A 45 2.01 -1.08 22.09
C ARG A 45 1.42 0.33 21.96
N TRP A 46 0.46 0.53 21.05
CA TRP A 46 -0.20 1.82 20.84
C TRP A 46 -1.49 1.97 21.66
N ALA A 47 -2.07 0.87 22.13
CA ALA A 47 -3.23 0.90 23.02
C ALA A 47 -3.00 1.81 24.23
N ASP A 48 -1.78 1.80 24.76
CA ASP A 48 -1.40 2.54 25.96
C ASP A 48 -1.14 4.04 25.67
N GLN A 49 -1.10 4.42 24.40
CA GLN A 49 -0.92 5.79 23.92
C GLN A 49 -2.25 6.47 23.60
N VAL A 50 -3.37 5.73 23.64
CA VAL A 50 -4.71 6.26 23.39
C VAL A 50 -5.10 7.20 24.53
N LEU A 51 -5.30 8.48 24.19
CA LEU A 51 -5.78 9.49 25.13
C LEU A 51 -7.31 9.55 25.09
N ALA A 52 -7.97 9.28 26.22
CA ALA A 52 -9.43 9.22 26.29
C ALA A 52 -10.12 10.55 25.91
N GLU A 53 -9.44 11.68 26.10
CA GLU A 53 -9.97 13.02 25.78
C GLU A 53 -9.95 13.34 24.29
N ARG A 54 -9.00 12.77 23.53
CA ARG A 54 -8.74 13.13 22.13
C ARG A 54 -8.18 11.96 21.31
N PRO A 55 -8.84 10.79 21.28
CA PRO A 55 -8.36 9.69 20.47
C PRO A 55 -8.61 10.01 18.99
N ARG A 56 -7.64 9.71 18.12
CA ARG A 56 -7.78 9.82 16.66
C ARG A 56 -8.22 11.21 16.18
N CYS A 57 -7.64 12.27 16.75
CA CYS A 57 -7.95 13.66 16.39
C CYS A 57 -6.95 14.26 15.40
N GLU A 58 -6.48 13.47 14.43
CA GLU A 58 -5.86 14.00 13.22
C GLU A 58 -6.96 14.48 12.25
N HIS A 59 -6.67 15.45 11.38
CA HIS A 59 -7.68 15.93 10.42
C HIS A 59 -8.19 14.77 9.55
N PRO A 60 -9.50 14.42 9.58
CA PRO A 60 -9.95 13.13 9.06
C PRO A 60 -10.02 13.06 7.53
N ARG A 61 -10.19 14.21 6.86
CA ARG A 61 -10.30 14.34 5.39
C ARG A 61 -9.07 15.00 4.75
N PRO A 62 -7.94 14.30 4.58
CA PRO A 62 -6.67 14.89 4.12
C PRO A 62 -6.71 15.40 2.67
N GLN A 63 -7.66 14.93 1.86
CA GLN A 63 -7.86 15.37 0.47
C GLN A 63 -8.74 16.62 0.32
N LEU A 64 -9.34 17.10 1.41
CA LEU A 64 -10.20 18.28 1.44
C LEU A 64 -10.15 18.89 2.85
N ALA A 65 -8.98 19.42 3.22
CA ALA A 65 -8.67 19.83 4.58
C ALA A 65 -8.86 21.33 4.80
N ARG A 66 -9.39 21.69 5.98
CA ARG A 66 -9.59 23.07 6.46
C ARG A 66 -8.98 23.26 7.85
N GLU A 67 -8.87 24.52 8.26
CA GLU A 67 -8.37 24.88 9.60
C GLU A 67 -9.47 24.88 10.65
N ASP A 68 -10.69 25.32 10.29
CA ASP A 68 -11.81 25.46 11.21
C ASP A 68 -12.58 24.16 11.38
N TRP A 69 -12.06 23.26 12.23
CA TRP A 69 -12.71 22.00 12.54
C TRP A 69 -12.52 21.61 14.02
N ILE A 70 -13.38 20.74 14.54
CA ILE A 70 -13.34 20.22 15.92
C ILE A 70 -13.54 18.71 15.92
N CYS A 71 -12.65 17.99 16.59
CA CYS A 71 -12.80 16.56 16.87
C CYS A 71 -13.86 16.32 17.98
N LEU A 72 -14.87 15.49 17.70
CA LEU A 72 -15.86 15.04 18.69
C LEU A 72 -15.60 13.62 19.19
N ASN A 73 -14.40 13.07 18.97
CA ASN A 73 -13.97 11.82 19.58
C ASN A 73 -13.72 11.98 21.08
N GLY A 74 -13.67 10.87 21.81
CA GLY A 74 -13.47 10.83 23.26
C GLY A 74 -14.61 10.09 23.97
N LEU A 75 -14.84 10.38 25.26
CA LEU A 75 -15.85 9.68 26.05
C LEU A 75 -17.27 10.20 25.76
N TRP A 76 -18.15 9.29 25.35
CA TRP A 76 -19.58 9.53 25.18
C TRP A 76 -20.36 8.74 26.23
N ASP A 77 -21.53 9.23 26.64
CA ASP A 77 -22.46 8.39 27.39
C ASP A 77 -23.05 7.33 26.46
N TYR A 78 -23.19 6.08 26.92
CA TYR A 78 -23.82 5.03 26.13
C TYR A 78 -24.87 4.23 26.90
N THR A 79 -25.79 3.63 26.16
CA THR A 79 -26.70 2.60 26.67
C THR A 79 -27.13 1.67 25.55
N ILE A 80 -27.46 0.43 25.90
CA ILE A 80 -27.99 -0.55 24.97
C ILE A 80 -29.42 -0.86 25.37
N GLN A 81 -30.35 -0.77 24.40
CA GLN A 81 -31.76 -1.08 24.59
C GLN A 81 -32.30 -1.92 23.44
N ALA A 82 -33.48 -2.51 23.61
CA ALA A 82 -34.12 -3.29 22.55
C ALA A 82 -34.31 -2.44 21.28
N ARG A 83 -34.04 -3.01 20.11
CA ARG A 83 -34.11 -2.32 18.81
C ARG A 83 -35.46 -1.65 18.55
N ASN A 84 -36.56 -2.24 19.03
CA ASN A 84 -37.90 -1.70 18.87
C ASN A 84 -38.20 -0.51 19.80
N GLN A 85 -37.35 -0.24 20.79
CA GLN A 85 -37.43 0.93 21.64
C GLN A 85 -36.76 2.11 20.93
N LEU A 86 -37.57 2.87 20.18
CA LEU A 86 -37.09 4.02 19.38
C LEU A 86 -37.06 5.34 20.17
N THR A 87 -37.51 5.34 21.43
CA THR A 87 -37.48 6.53 22.28
C THR A 87 -36.07 6.78 22.79
N GLN A 88 -35.65 8.05 22.76
CA GLN A 88 -34.36 8.46 23.31
C GLN A 88 -34.26 8.08 24.80
N PRO A 89 -33.14 7.50 25.24
CA PRO A 89 -32.97 7.07 26.61
C PRO A 89 -32.83 8.26 27.57
N SER A 90 -33.50 8.18 28.72
CA SER A 90 -33.36 9.16 29.81
C SER A 90 -32.19 8.82 30.76
N GLN A 91 -31.67 7.60 30.69
CA GLN A 91 -30.58 7.09 31.51
C GLN A 91 -29.55 6.36 30.64
N TYR A 92 -28.28 6.56 30.95
CA TYR A 92 -27.16 5.94 30.26
C TYR A 92 -26.40 4.99 31.20
N GLN A 93 -25.96 3.86 30.66
CA GLN A 93 -25.33 2.76 31.43
C GLN A 93 -23.90 3.11 31.85
N GLY A 94 -23.19 3.92 31.06
CA GLY A 94 -21.81 4.28 31.35
C GLY A 94 -21.19 5.13 30.25
N LYS A 95 -19.86 5.10 30.17
CA LYS A 95 -19.07 5.77 29.14
C LYS A 95 -18.54 4.78 28.11
N ILE A 96 -18.44 5.22 26.86
CA ILE A 96 -17.79 4.52 25.75
C ILE A 96 -16.80 5.46 25.08
N LEU A 97 -15.63 4.95 24.70
CA LEU A 97 -14.61 5.72 24.00
C LEU A 97 -14.84 5.66 22.48
N VAL A 98 -15.30 6.76 21.90
CA VAL A 98 -15.44 6.95 20.46
C VAL A 98 -14.09 7.39 19.88
N PRO A 99 -13.61 6.81 18.77
CA PRO A 99 -14.38 6.04 17.79
C PRO A 99 -14.07 4.53 17.81
N PHE A 100 -14.00 3.90 18.99
CA PHE A 100 -13.77 2.46 19.06
C PHE A 100 -15.12 1.71 19.09
N PRO A 101 -15.26 0.61 18.33
CA PRO A 101 -16.48 -0.21 18.31
C PRO A 101 -16.85 -0.74 19.70
N VAL A 102 -18.13 -0.98 19.99
CA VAL A 102 -18.54 -1.44 21.33
C VAL A 102 -17.93 -2.78 21.73
N GLU A 103 -17.58 -3.63 20.76
CA GLU A 103 -16.88 -4.90 20.94
C GLU A 103 -15.40 -4.73 21.29
N SER A 104 -14.78 -3.60 20.94
CA SER A 104 -13.36 -3.35 21.12
C SER A 104 -13.03 -3.13 22.60
N SER A 105 -11.84 -3.59 23.02
CA SER A 105 -11.32 -3.31 24.36
C SER A 105 -11.04 -1.82 24.59
N LEU A 106 -10.62 -1.09 23.54
CA LEU A 106 -10.35 0.35 23.60
C LEU A 106 -11.62 1.18 23.79
N SER A 107 -12.79 0.66 23.43
CA SER A 107 -14.07 1.33 23.73
C SER A 107 -14.35 1.45 25.22
N GLY A 108 -13.69 0.62 26.05
CA GLY A 108 -13.97 0.48 27.48
C GLY A 108 -15.18 -0.40 27.80
N VAL A 109 -15.96 -0.83 26.79
CA VAL A 109 -17.20 -1.61 26.98
C VAL A 109 -16.96 -3.10 26.71
N MET A 110 -16.38 -3.43 25.55
CA MET A 110 -16.04 -4.79 25.13
C MET A 110 -17.23 -5.76 25.24
N ARG A 111 -18.36 -5.39 24.61
CA ARG A 111 -19.60 -6.18 24.63
C ARG A 111 -20.17 -6.31 23.22
N PRO A 112 -20.43 -7.54 22.73
CA PRO A 112 -21.16 -7.75 21.48
C PRO A 112 -22.53 -7.08 21.47
N LEU A 113 -22.87 -6.43 20.36
CA LEU A 113 -24.22 -5.95 20.07
C LEU A 113 -25.03 -7.05 19.35
N SER A 114 -26.22 -7.38 19.85
CA SER A 114 -27.08 -8.36 19.18
C SER A 114 -28.03 -7.70 18.16
N PRO A 115 -28.52 -8.43 17.13
CA PRO A 115 -29.47 -7.89 16.16
C PRO A 115 -30.81 -7.40 16.75
N ALA A 116 -31.14 -7.82 17.98
CA ALA A 116 -32.34 -7.41 18.71
C ALA A 116 -32.13 -6.13 19.54
N GLU A 117 -30.93 -5.57 19.54
CA GLU A 117 -30.53 -4.42 20.34
C GLU A 117 -30.20 -3.21 19.45
N SER A 118 -30.10 -2.05 20.08
CA SER A 118 -29.57 -0.82 19.49
C SER A 118 -28.65 -0.14 20.51
N LEU A 119 -27.53 0.38 20.02
CA LEU A 119 -26.56 1.11 20.80
C LEU A 119 -26.83 2.61 20.68
N TRP A 120 -27.03 3.27 21.81
CA TRP A 120 -27.31 4.69 21.90
C TRP A 120 -26.13 5.42 22.51
N TYR A 121 -25.76 6.54 21.91
CA TYR A 121 -24.72 7.44 22.36
C TYR A 121 -25.29 8.81 22.69
N ARG A 122 -24.69 9.51 23.65
CA ARG A 122 -24.92 10.93 23.89
C ARG A 122 -23.61 11.65 24.17
N ARG A 123 -23.47 12.82 23.56
CA ARG A 123 -22.38 13.76 23.84
C ARG A 123 -22.87 15.19 23.86
N GLN A 124 -22.28 15.96 24.75
CA GLN A 124 -22.38 17.41 24.72
C GLN A 124 -21.15 18.01 24.06
N PHE A 125 -21.34 19.10 23.33
CA PHE A 125 -20.25 19.84 22.71
C PHE A 125 -20.60 21.34 22.65
N GLU A 126 -19.60 22.16 22.43
CA GLU A 126 -19.75 23.60 22.22
C GLU A 126 -19.28 23.98 20.82
N VAL A 127 -19.91 25.00 20.25
CA VAL A 127 -19.50 25.60 18.98
C VAL A 127 -18.78 26.91 19.31
N PRO A 128 -17.54 27.13 18.82
CA PRO A 128 -16.81 28.36 19.08
C PRO A 128 -17.55 29.60 18.58
N GLU A 129 -17.47 30.72 19.32
CA GLU A 129 -18.03 32.00 18.88
C GLU A 129 -17.41 32.48 17.55
N SER A 130 -16.17 32.08 17.24
CA SER A 130 -15.50 32.37 15.96
C SER A 130 -16.19 31.73 14.76
N TRP A 131 -17.10 30.78 14.96
CA TRP A 131 -17.89 30.14 13.91
C TRP A 131 -19.24 30.82 13.67
N LYS A 132 -19.52 31.93 14.37
CA LYS A 132 -20.73 32.72 14.15
C LYS A 132 -20.82 33.19 12.70
N ASN A 133 -22.03 33.09 12.14
CA ASN A 133 -22.34 33.36 10.73
C ASN A 133 -21.68 32.40 9.71
N LYS A 134 -21.02 31.34 10.17
CA LYS A 134 -20.62 30.21 9.32
C LYS A 134 -21.69 29.12 9.37
N ARG A 135 -21.67 28.23 8.37
CA ARG A 135 -22.38 26.96 8.44
C ARG A 135 -21.55 25.98 9.26
N VAL A 136 -22.20 25.20 10.11
CA VAL A 136 -21.57 24.16 10.92
C VAL A 136 -22.04 22.81 10.40
N LEU A 137 -21.11 22.02 9.90
CA LEU A 137 -21.34 20.69 9.38
C LEU A 137 -20.92 19.66 10.43
N LEU A 138 -21.77 18.67 10.69
CA LEU A 138 -21.48 17.52 11.55
C LEU A 138 -21.17 16.33 10.66
N HIS A 139 -19.98 15.76 10.82
CA HIS A 139 -19.44 14.67 10.03
C HIS A 139 -19.31 13.39 10.85
N PHE A 140 -19.60 12.27 10.20
CA PHE A 140 -19.31 10.92 10.67
C PHE A 140 -18.52 10.20 9.57
N ASP A 141 -17.29 9.78 9.87
CA ASP A 141 -16.45 9.12 8.87
C ASP A 141 -16.79 7.63 8.67
N GLY A 142 -17.48 7.00 9.63
CA GLY A 142 -17.88 5.60 9.58
C GLY A 142 -18.62 5.15 10.84
N VAL A 143 -19.84 4.63 10.65
CA VAL A 143 -20.71 4.10 11.72
C VAL A 143 -21.40 2.83 11.23
N ASP A 144 -21.18 1.69 11.88
CA ASP A 144 -21.74 0.40 11.44
C ASP A 144 -23.03 0.07 12.23
N TRP A 145 -24.24 0.08 11.65
CA TRP A 145 -24.51 0.34 10.23
C TRP A 145 -25.75 1.21 9.93
N GLU A 146 -26.90 1.00 10.61
CA GLU A 146 -28.08 1.87 10.46
C GLU A 146 -28.07 2.89 11.59
N THR A 147 -27.76 4.13 11.23
CA THR A 147 -27.53 5.22 12.16
C THR A 147 -28.69 6.20 12.13
N ARG A 148 -29.10 6.71 13.30
CA ARG A 148 -30.07 7.80 13.45
C ARG A 148 -29.48 8.86 14.36
N VAL A 149 -29.65 10.13 13.98
CA VAL A 149 -28.99 11.24 14.66
C VAL A 149 -30.00 12.31 15.06
N TRP A 150 -29.84 12.81 16.29
CA TRP A 150 -30.60 13.94 16.82
C TRP A 150 -29.66 14.99 17.40
N LEU A 151 -30.02 16.25 17.19
CA LEU A 151 -29.36 17.39 17.81
C LEU A 151 -30.39 18.18 18.61
N ASN A 152 -30.11 18.42 19.88
CA ASN A 152 -30.99 19.17 20.79
C ASN A 152 -32.44 18.66 20.79
N GLY A 153 -32.60 17.33 20.76
CA GLY A 153 -33.89 16.65 20.70
C GLY A 153 -34.58 16.63 19.32
N ARG A 154 -34.01 17.29 18.29
CA ARG A 154 -34.56 17.33 16.93
C ARG A 154 -33.85 16.33 16.03
N SER A 155 -34.60 15.56 15.25
CA SER A 155 -34.05 14.59 14.29
C SER A 155 -33.30 15.29 13.16
N LEU A 156 -32.07 14.85 12.89
CA LEU A 156 -31.25 15.24 11.74
C LEU A 156 -31.51 14.31 10.54
N GLY A 157 -31.60 13.01 10.77
CA GLY A 157 -31.82 12.03 9.71
C GLY A 157 -31.29 10.65 10.04
N THR A 158 -31.18 9.81 9.01
CA THR A 158 -30.69 8.43 9.10
C THR A 158 -29.63 8.15 8.03
N HIS A 159 -28.68 7.27 8.34
CA HIS A 159 -27.68 6.74 7.41
C HIS A 159 -27.71 5.22 7.40
N ARG A 160 -27.38 4.60 6.27
CA ARG A 160 -27.12 3.16 6.14
C ARG A 160 -25.81 2.99 5.39
N GLY A 161 -24.86 2.31 6.01
CA GLY A 161 -23.55 2.00 5.43
C GLY A 161 -22.46 2.08 6.49
N GLY A 162 -21.61 1.05 6.54
CA GLY A 162 -20.58 0.92 7.58
C GLY A 162 -19.23 1.51 7.20
N TYR A 163 -18.98 1.73 5.90
CA TYR A 163 -17.64 2.04 5.37
C TYR A 163 -17.55 3.39 4.65
N ASP A 164 -18.64 4.15 4.61
CA ASP A 164 -18.74 5.44 3.96
C ASP A 164 -19.06 6.57 4.95
N ALA A 165 -18.55 7.77 4.65
CA ALA A 165 -18.80 8.96 5.46
C ALA A 165 -20.12 9.65 5.08
N PHE A 166 -20.76 10.28 6.06
CA PHE A 166 -21.95 11.10 5.87
C PHE A 166 -21.89 12.38 6.72
N CYS A 167 -22.67 13.40 6.34
CA CYS A 167 -22.70 14.68 7.02
C CYS A 167 -24.09 15.30 7.11
N PHE A 168 -24.28 16.18 8.10
CA PHE A 168 -25.47 17.00 8.27
C PHE A 168 -25.08 18.47 8.47
N ASP A 169 -25.78 19.38 7.82
CA ASP A 169 -25.74 20.79 8.21
C ASP A 169 -26.60 21.01 9.45
N ILE A 170 -25.95 21.36 10.55
CA ILE A 170 -26.60 21.52 11.85
C ILE A 170 -26.87 22.98 12.23
N THR A 171 -26.48 23.94 11.38
CA THR A 171 -26.46 25.38 11.67
C THR A 171 -27.77 25.88 12.28
N GLU A 172 -28.90 25.59 11.63
CA GLU A 172 -30.25 26.06 12.03
C GLU A 172 -30.81 25.34 13.28
N LEU A 173 -30.11 24.34 13.80
CA LEU A 173 -30.53 23.52 14.94
C LEU A 173 -29.66 23.74 16.18
N LEU A 174 -28.59 24.53 16.05
CA LEU A 174 -27.77 24.96 17.16
C LEU A 174 -28.57 25.86 18.11
N ARG A 175 -28.42 25.62 19.41
CA ARG A 175 -28.82 26.59 20.42
C ARG A 175 -27.91 27.82 20.31
N GLN A 176 -28.48 29.01 20.52
CA GLN A 176 -27.72 30.25 20.52
C GLN A 176 -26.73 30.32 21.69
N ASP A 177 -27.12 29.78 22.85
CA ASP A 177 -26.32 29.76 24.07
C ASP A 177 -26.25 28.36 24.68
N GLY A 178 -25.13 28.07 25.34
CA GLY A 178 -24.90 26.84 26.09
C GLY A 178 -24.52 25.63 25.22
N PRO A 179 -24.32 24.46 25.86
CA PRO A 179 -23.87 23.26 25.16
C PRO A 179 -24.96 22.71 24.24
N GLN A 180 -24.51 22.13 23.13
CA GLN A 180 -25.30 21.36 22.19
C GLN A 180 -25.35 19.90 22.64
N GLU A 181 -26.48 19.23 22.46
CA GLU A 181 -26.62 17.81 22.78
C GLU A 181 -26.80 16.97 21.51
N LEU A 182 -25.85 16.08 21.25
CA LEU A 182 -25.87 15.10 20.17
C LEU A 182 -26.28 13.74 20.73
N VAL A 183 -27.31 13.14 20.13
CA VAL A 183 -27.74 11.76 20.41
C VAL A 183 -27.66 10.96 19.13
N VAL A 184 -27.08 9.77 19.21
CA VAL A 184 -26.93 8.85 18.07
C VAL A 184 -27.45 7.48 18.46
N ALA A 185 -28.24 6.85 17.60
CA ALA A 185 -28.66 5.46 17.77
C ALA A 185 -28.14 4.64 16.59
N VAL A 186 -27.58 3.47 16.89
CA VAL A 186 -27.02 2.56 15.89
C VAL A 186 -27.62 1.18 16.10
N TRP A 187 -28.17 0.61 15.04
CA TRP A 187 -28.52 -0.80 14.97
C TRP A 187 -27.54 -1.48 14.04
N ASP A 188 -27.02 -2.65 14.43
CA ASP A 188 -26.15 -3.49 13.61
C ASP A 188 -26.55 -4.98 13.75
N PRO A 189 -27.08 -5.61 12.69
CA PRO A 189 -27.34 -7.05 12.65
C PRO A 189 -26.14 -7.88 12.19
N THR A 190 -25.03 -7.26 11.82
CA THR A 190 -23.76 -7.85 11.42
C THR A 190 -23.94 -8.93 10.34
N ASP A 191 -23.89 -10.21 10.71
CA ASP A 191 -23.92 -11.35 9.79
C ASP A 191 -25.31 -11.98 9.60
N THR A 192 -26.32 -11.44 10.26
CA THR A 192 -27.72 -11.89 10.18
C THR A 192 -28.57 -11.14 9.14
N PHE A 193 -27.93 -10.24 8.38
CA PHE A 193 -28.56 -9.43 7.35
C PHE A 193 -27.66 -9.27 6.13
N TRP A 194 -28.21 -8.74 5.04
CA TRP A 194 -27.54 -8.66 3.72
C TRP A 194 -26.52 -7.51 3.58
N GLN A 195 -26.28 -6.77 4.66
CA GLN A 195 -25.39 -5.62 4.71
C GLN A 195 -23.97 -5.93 4.28
N LEU A 196 -23.23 -4.91 3.87
CA LEU A 196 -21.80 -5.05 3.69
C LEU A 196 -21.14 -5.16 5.06
N ARG A 197 -20.46 -6.28 5.31
CA ARG A 197 -19.86 -6.61 6.61
C ARG A 197 -18.40 -7.05 6.51
N GLY A 198 -17.90 -7.31 5.30
CA GLY A 198 -16.59 -7.92 5.10
C GLY A 198 -16.54 -9.27 5.82
N LYS A 199 -15.60 -9.42 6.77
CA LYS A 199 -15.40 -10.64 7.57
C LYS A 199 -15.98 -10.59 8.98
N GLN A 200 -16.78 -9.58 9.32
CA GLN A 200 -17.40 -9.47 10.63
C GLN A 200 -18.40 -10.61 10.90
N SER A 201 -18.39 -11.14 12.12
CA SER A 201 -19.34 -12.15 12.59
C SER A 201 -19.69 -11.99 14.07
N LEU A 202 -20.94 -12.33 14.41
CA LEU A 202 -21.39 -12.46 15.79
C LEU A 202 -20.81 -13.71 16.49
N ARG A 203 -20.21 -14.62 15.72
CA ARG A 203 -19.58 -15.87 16.19
C ARG A 203 -18.23 -16.02 15.50
N PRO A 204 -17.22 -15.21 15.87
CA PRO A 204 -15.91 -15.24 15.24
C PRO A 204 -15.27 -16.63 15.33
N GLY A 205 -14.58 -17.01 14.26
CA GLY A 205 -13.93 -18.30 14.10
C GLY A 205 -13.48 -18.52 12.65
N GLY A 206 -12.39 -19.28 12.47
CA GLY A 206 -11.80 -19.47 11.15
C GLY A 206 -11.36 -18.13 10.57
N CYS A 207 -11.84 -17.80 9.35
CA CYS A 207 -11.57 -16.56 8.64
C CYS A 207 -12.70 -15.51 8.77
N SER A 208 -13.59 -15.68 9.76
CA SER A 208 -14.57 -14.66 10.16
C SER A 208 -14.20 -14.13 11.55
N TYR A 209 -14.17 -12.81 11.72
CA TYR A 209 -13.60 -12.13 12.87
C TYR A 209 -14.66 -11.36 13.66
N SER A 210 -14.26 -10.77 14.79
CA SER A 210 -15.17 -10.05 15.69
C SER A 210 -15.97 -8.97 14.97
N ALA A 211 -17.24 -8.84 15.33
CA ALA A 211 -18.11 -7.76 14.89
C ALA A 211 -17.56 -6.37 15.31
N CYS A 212 -17.95 -5.35 14.55
CA CYS A 212 -17.55 -3.97 14.74
C CYS A 212 -18.78 -3.06 14.68
N SER A 213 -19.55 -2.99 15.76
CA SER A 213 -20.79 -2.21 15.79
C SER A 213 -20.58 -0.80 16.35
N GLY A 214 -21.33 0.17 15.81
CA GLY A 214 -21.36 1.54 16.30
C GLY A 214 -20.38 2.48 15.60
N ILE A 215 -20.02 3.56 16.28
CA ILE A 215 -19.14 4.61 15.74
C ILE A 215 -17.69 4.11 15.78
N TRP A 216 -17.15 3.74 14.62
CA TRP A 216 -15.80 3.17 14.51
C TRP A 216 -14.78 4.07 13.79
N GLN A 217 -15.22 5.17 13.20
CA GLN A 217 -14.35 6.27 12.73
C GLN A 217 -14.75 7.62 13.32
N THR A 218 -13.93 8.64 13.05
CA THR A 218 -14.02 9.95 13.71
C THR A 218 -15.36 10.64 13.50
N VAL A 219 -15.88 11.24 14.57
CA VAL A 219 -16.98 12.21 14.53
C VAL A 219 -16.40 13.59 14.72
N TRP A 220 -16.78 14.55 13.88
CA TRP A 220 -16.17 15.87 13.90
C TRP A 220 -17.10 16.96 13.37
N LEU A 221 -16.78 18.21 13.69
CA LEU A 221 -17.44 19.39 13.16
C LEU A 221 -16.51 20.14 12.21
N GLU A 222 -17.07 20.73 11.17
CA GLU A 222 -16.39 21.65 10.26
C GLU A 222 -17.19 22.95 10.17
N ALA A 223 -16.53 24.10 10.21
CA ALA A 223 -17.16 25.37 9.89
C ALA A 223 -16.78 25.84 8.49
N VAL A 224 -17.79 26.15 7.69
CA VAL A 224 -17.63 26.60 6.31
C VAL A 224 -18.39 27.91 6.08
N PRO A 225 -17.92 28.80 5.21
CA PRO A 225 -18.71 29.96 4.79
C PRO A 225 -19.98 29.54 4.04
N ALA A 226 -20.87 30.50 3.75
CA ALA A 226 -22.13 30.22 3.06
C ALA A 226 -21.91 29.65 1.64
N ALA A 227 -20.85 30.12 0.95
CA ALA A 227 -20.35 29.55 -0.29
C ALA A 227 -19.08 28.75 -0.04
N PHE A 228 -19.11 27.43 -0.25
CA PHE A 228 -18.01 26.53 0.12
C PHE A 228 -17.86 25.36 -0.85
N VAL A 229 -16.66 24.79 -0.88
CA VAL A 229 -16.34 23.57 -1.64
C VAL A 229 -16.82 22.34 -0.87
N GLU A 230 -17.76 21.59 -1.41
CA GLU A 230 -18.27 20.36 -0.79
C GLU A 230 -17.44 19.14 -1.21
N ASP A 231 -16.99 19.14 -2.47
CA ASP A 231 -16.40 17.99 -3.12
C ASP A 231 -15.32 18.35 -4.13
N LEU A 232 -14.37 17.43 -4.30
CA LEU A 232 -13.22 17.56 -5.18
C LEU A 232 -12.96 16.19 -5.80
N ALA A 233 -12.97 16.10 -7.12
CA ALA A 233 -12.46 14.94 -7.84
C ALA A 233 -11.21 15.33 -8.64
N ILE A 234 -10.16 14.53 -8.51
CA ILE A 234 -8.84 14.74 -9.11
C ILE A 234 -8.56 13.60 -10.08
N ARG A 235 -8.25 13.94 -11.33
CA ARG A 235 -7.74 12.99 -12.34
C ARG A 235 -6.43 13.50 -12.90
N THR A 236 -5.49 12.58 -13.12
CA THR A 236 -4.18 12.91 -13.69
C THR A 236 -3.94 12.17 -14.99
N GLU A 237 -3.17 12.80 -15.88
CA GLU A 237 -2.56 12.16 -17.04
C GLU A 237 -1.07 12.51 -17.07
N LEU A 238 -0.24 11.58 -17.54
CA LEU A 238 1.19 11.79 -17.73
C LEU A 238 1.56 11.41 -19.16
N ARG A 239 2.08 12.37 -19.94
CA ARG A 239 2.54 12.11 -21.31
C ARG A 239 3.84 12.86 -21.57
N GLU A 240 4.86 12.12 -21.99
CA GLU A 240 6.16 12.69 -22.41
C GLU A 240 6.77 13.65 -21.37
N GLY A 241 6.58 13.38 -20.07
CA GLY A 241 7.08 14.21 -18.96
C GLY A 241 6.18 15.38 -18.56
N GLN A 242 5.13 15.68 -19.33
CA GLN A 242 4.11 16.66 -18.95
C GLN A 242 2.98 15.99 -18.17
N GLY A 243 2.63 16.57 -17.02
CA GLY A 243 1.48 16.18 -16.21
C GLY A 243 0.28 17.08 -16.48
N ARG A 244 -0.90 16.49 -16.69
CA ARG A 244 -2.17 17.22 -16.67
C ARG A 244 -2.99 16.81 -15.46
N VAL A 245 -3.49 17.79 -14.73
CA VAL A 245 -4.34 17.60 -13.55
C VAL A 245 -5.70 18.20 -13.86
N TYR A 246 -6.72 17.34 -13.91
CA TYR A 246 -8.10 17.70 -14.10
C TYR A 246 -8.78 17.74 -12.74
N LEU A 247 -9.38 18.88 -12.41
CA LEU A 247 -10.12 19.07 -11.17
C LEU A 247 -11.59 19.26 -11.51
N LYS A 248 -12.46 18.52 -10.84
CA LYS A 248 -13.89 18.82 -10.79
C LYS A 248 -14.21 19.26 -9.37
N VAL A 249 -14.43 20.56 -9.20
CA VAL A 249 -14.70 21.19 -7.90
C VAL A 249 -16.18 21.47 -7.82
N ALA A 250 -16.84 20.92 -6.81
CA ALA A 250 -18.25 21.14 -6.59
C ALA A 250 -18.54 21.64 -5.18
N GLY A 251 -19.63 22.38 -5.04
CA GLY A 251 -19.95 23.02 -3.78
C GLY A 251 -21.31 23.67 -3.78
N ARG A 252 -21.54 24.43 -2.71
CA ARG A 252 -22.79 25.14 -2.48
C ARG A 252 -22.53 26.61 -2.33
N MET A 253 -23.53 27.41 -2.66
CA MET A 253 -23.54 28.84 -2.37
C MET A 253 -24.97 29.38 -2.24
N PRO A 254 -25.15 30.59 -1.69
CA PRO A 254 -26.45 31.23 -1.70
C PRO A 254 -26.96 31.49 -3.12
N PRO A 255 -28.29 31.53 -3.35
CA PRO A 255 -28.86 31.93 -4.63
C PRO A 255 -28.38 33.33 -5.06
N ASP A 256 -28.23 33.53 -6.37
CA ASP A 256 -27.85 34.82 -7.00
C ASP A 256 -26.47 35.39 -6.61
N HIS A 257 -25.66 34.65 -5.84
CA HIS A 257 -24.28 35.03 -5.53
C HIS A 257 -23.33 34.71 -6.70
N SER A 258 -22.25 35.48 -6.78
CA SER A 258 -21.15 35.27 -7.72
C SER A 258 -19.90 34.77 -7.01
N ILE A 259 -19.26 33.74 -7.55
CA ILE A 259 -18.06 33.13 -6.97
C ILE A 259 -16.86 33.23 -7.91
N ARG A 260 -15.66 33.22 -7.33
CA ARG A 260 -14.39 33.07 -8.03
C ARG A 260 -13.62 31.91 -7.40
N LEU A 261 -13.25 30.92 -8.20
CA LEU A 261 -12.47 29.78 -7.76
C LEU A 261 -11.05 29.88 -8.33
N ARG A 262 -10.05 29.80 -7.45
CA ARG A 262 -8.64 29.66 -7.81
C ARG A 262 -8.15 28.29 -7.39
N ALA A 263 -7.45 27.60 -8.29
CA ALA A 263 -6.68 26.41 -7.98
C ALA A 263 -5.21 26.70 -8.20
N GLU A 264 -4.35 26.24 -7.28
CA GLU A 264 -2.90 26.38 -7.34
C GLU A 264 -2.24 25.07 -6.95
N LEU A 265 -1.37 24.55 -7.81
CA LEU A 265 -0.49 23.41 -7.53
C LEU A 265 0.91 23.91 -7.17
N ARG A 266 1.48 23.37 -6.09
CA ARG A 266 2.82 23.69 -5.62
C ARG A 266 3.70 22.45 -5.47
N ASP A 267 4.98 22.62 -5.79
CA ASP A 267 6.07 21.69 -5.45
C ASP A 267 6.92 22.33 -4.36
N GLY A 268 6.65 21.95 -3.11
CA GLY A 268 7.12 22.69 -1.93
C GLY A 268 6.60 24.14 -1.95
N GLU A 269 7.51 25.10 -1.81
CA GLU A 269 7.16 26.54 -1.83
C GLU A 269 6.92 27.09 -3.25
N THR A 270 7.15 26.30 -4.31
CA THR A 270 7.10 26.79 -5.69
C THR A 270 5.75 26.50 -6.33
N SER A 271 5.02 27.54 -6.76
CA SER A 271 3.84 27.40 -7.63
C SER A 271 4.25 26.87 -9.00
N VAL A 272 3.76 25.68 -9.37
CA VAL A 272 4.06 25.03 -10.66
C VAL A 272 2.92 25.17 -11.67
N ALA A 273 1.68 25.35 -11.21
CA ALA A 273 0.53 25.63 -12.06
C ALA A 273 -0.57 26.37 -11.27
N SER A 274 -1.30 27.28 -11.92
CA SER A 274 -2.48 27.90 -11.32
C SER A 274 -3.51 28.27 -12.39
N GLN A 275 -4.77 28.23 -12.01
CA GLN A 275 -5.89 28.67 -12.85
C GLN A 275 -6.92 29.38 -11.96
N VAL A 276 -7.57 30.41 -12.52
CA VAL A 276 -8.66 31.14 -11.88
C VAL A 276 -9.87 31.09 -12.81
N VAL A 277 -11.03 30.75 -12.26
CA VAL A 277 -12.32 30.75 -12.97
C VAL A 277 -13.30 31.61 -12.17
N SER A 278 -13.86 32.62 -12.81
CA SER A 278 -15.01 33.36 -12.28
C SER A 278 -16.30 32.71 -12.77
N TYR A 279 -17.21 32.43 -11.85
CA TYR A 279 -18.48 31.78 -12.15
C TYR A 279 -19.64 32.61 -11.57
N GLN A 280 -20.52 33.07 -12.47
CA GLN A 280 -21.78 33.72 -12.13
C GLN A 280 -22.92 32.79 -12.52
N ILE A 281 -23.80 32.44 -11.59
CA ILE A 281 -24.98 31.66 -11.90
C ILE A 281 -25.95 32.52 -12.69
N ALA A 282 -26.30 32.08 -13.90
CA ALA A 282 -27.52 32.52 -14.57
C ALA A 282 -28.73 31.92 -13.80
N PRO A 283 -29.85 32.63 -13.63
CA PRO A 283 -30.92 32.25 -12.72
C PRO A 283 -31.36 30.77 -12.85
N ALA A 284 -30.99 30.01 -11.82
CA ALA A 284 -31.23 28.60 -11.46
C ALA A 284 -31.66 27.57 -12.54
N VAL A 285 -30.82 26.55 -12.73
CA VAL A 285 -31.32 25.17 -12.88
C VAL A 285 -31.51 24.60 -11.48
N LYS A 286 -32.76 24.50 -11.03
CA LYS A 286 -33.13 23.78 -9.81
C LYS A 286 -32.89 22.28 -10.03
N GLN A 287 -31.72 21.76 -9.67
CA GLN A 287 -31.49 20.32 -9.64
C GLN A 287 -31.77 19.81 -8.22
N ASN A 288 -32.84 19.03 -8.05
CA ASN A 288 -33.14 18.33 -6.81
C ASN A 288 -32.07 17.24 -6.59
N LEU A 289 -31.07 17.50 -5.75
CA LEU A 289 -30.19 16.49 -5.17
C LEU A 289 -30.68 16.20 -3.75
N VAL A 290 -30.77 14.91 -3.43
CA VAL A 290 -31.37 14.30 -2.23
C VAL A 290 -31.19 15.13 -0.96
N ASP A 291 -32.32 15.48 -0.34
CA ASP A 291 -32.49 16.46 0.74
C ASP A 291 -31.86 16.03 2.08
N PHE A 292 -30.71 16.60 2.43
CA PHE A 292 -30.21 16.69 3.82
C PHE A 292 -29.91 18.13 4.28
N TYR A 293 -30.11 19.13 3.43
CA TYR A 293 -29.89 20.55 3.73
C TYR A 293 -31.23 21.29 3.80
N ARG A 294 -31.52 21.96 4.92
CA ARG A 294 -32.79 22.69 5.14
C ARG A 294 -32.83 24.13 4.61
N ALA A 295 -31.71 24.67 4.14
CA ALA A 295 -31.62 26.05 3.63
C ALA A 295 -31.54 26.08 2.09
N GLU A 296 -32.19 27.07 1.47
CA GLU A 296 -32.08 27.35 0.04
C GLU A 296 -30.60 27.58 -0.33
N SER A 297 -30.03 26.69 -1.13
CA SER A 297 -28.67 26.79 -1.64
C SER A 297 -28.64 26.37 -3.10
N THR A 298 -27.75 26.98 -3.87
CA THR A 298 -27.51 26.60 -5.26
C THR A 298 -26.24 25.76 -5.33
N TYR A 299 -26.29 24.67 -6.10
CA TYR A 299 -25.14 23.81 -6.35
C TYR A 299 -24.33 24.32 -7.53
N PHE A 300 -23.00 24.32 -7.42
CA PHE A 300 -22.10 24.59 -8.54
C PHE A 300 -21.17 23.40 -8.78
N SER A 301 -20.70 23.27 -10.03
CA SER A 301 -19.65 22.33 -10.43
C SER A 301 -18.77 23.02 -11.47
N ILE A 302 -17.48 23.15 -11.19
CA ILE A 302 -16.50 23.81 -12.05
C ILE A 302 -15.42 22.81 -12.41
N ASP A 303 -15.21 22.61 -13.71
CA ASP A 303 -14.10 21.82 -14.23
C ASP A 303 -12.90 22.73 -14.51
N MET A 304 -11.72 22.33 -14.06
CA MET A 304 -10.45 23.04 -14.23
C MET A 304 -9.38 22.08 -14.76
N GLN A 305 -8.40 22.62 -15.47
CA GLN A 305 -7.25 21.86 -15.96
C GLN A 305 -5.97 22.64 -15.69
N LEU A 306 -5.07 22.02 -14.92
CA LEU A 306 -3.74 22.53 -14.62
C LEU A 306 -2.71 21.67 -15.38
N THR A 307 -1.69 22.32 -15.96
CA THR A 307 -0.60 21.65 -16.68
C THR A 307 0.70 21.88 -15.94
N VAL A 308 1.46 20.80 -15.72
CA VAL A 308 2.80 20.81 -15.13
C VAL A 308 3.78 20.32 -16.19
N ASP A 309 4.60 21.23 -16.73
CA ASP A 309 5.43 20.95 -17.91
C ASP A 309 6.56 19.94 -17.67
N SER A 310 7.06 19.87 -16.43
CA SER A 310 8.08 18.90 -16.01
C SER A 310 7.59 18.16 -14.77
N ALA A 311 6.57 17.33 -14.96
CA ALA A 311 5.95 16.61 -13.86
C ALA A 311 6.89 15.52 -13.32
N LYS A 312 7.20 15.61 -12.03
CA LYS A 312 7.69 14.49 -11.20
C LYS A 312 6.51 13.53 -10.95
N PRO A 313 6.54 12.30 -11.51
CA PRO A 313 5.44 11.38 -11.34
C PRO A 313 5.48 10.70 -9.96
N TRP A 314 4.32 10.30 -9.46
CA TRP A 314 4.20 9.50 -8.24
C TRP A 314 4.43 8.01 -8.55
N SER A 315 5.24 7.34 -7.73
CA SER A 315 5.38 5.88 -7.67
C SER A 315 5.68 5.41 -6.23
N PRO A 316 5.65 4.09 -5.95
CA PRO A 316 6.04 3.57 -4.63
C PRO A 316 7.49 3.89 -4.24
N GLU A 317 8.39 3.99 -5.22
CA GLU A 317 9.79 4.33 -5.04
C GLU A 317 9.99 5.84 -4.87
N GLU A 318 9.24 6.64 -5.64
CA GLU A 318 9.29 8.09 -5.64
C GLU A 318 7.86 8.65 -5.40
N PRO A 319 7.36 8.66 -4.14
CA PRO A 319 5.99 9.06 -3.82
C PRO A 319 5.81 10.58 -3.81
N HIS A 320 6.10 11.22 -4.94
CA HIS A 320 6.04 12.67 -5.07
C HIS A 320 4.60 13.19 -5.08
N LEU A 321 4.30 14.14 -4.21
CA LEU A 321 2.98 14.78 -4.10
C LEU A 321 3.13 16.29 -4.24
N TYR A 322 2.28 16.89 -5.06
CA TYR A 322 2.11 18.34 -5.15
C TYR A 322 1.04 18.80 -4.17
N ASP A 323 1.26 19.93 -3.51
CA ASP A 323 0.22 20.55 -2.70
C ASP A 323 -0.81 21.22 -3.63
N LEU A 324 -2.10 21.02 -3.36
CA LEU A 324 -3.20 21.67 -4.07
C LEU A 324 -3.92 22.61 -3.12
N LEU A 325 -3.96 23.89 -3.48
CA LEU A 325 -4.74 24.91 -2.78
C LEU A 325 -5.94 25.31 -3.64
N LEU A 326 -7.14 25.23 -3.05
CA LEU A 326 -8.37 25.79 -3.63
C LEU A 326 -8.81 26.99 -2.81
N GLU A 327 -9.02 28.13 -3.47
CA GLU A 327 -9.56 29.34 -2.87
C GLU A 327 -10.86 29.70 -3.58
N LEU A 328 -11.99 29.51 -2.91
CA LEU A 328 -13.31 29.91 -3.39
C LEU A 328 -13.71 31.22 -2.72
N THR A 329 -13.79 32.30 -3.48
CA THR A 329 -14.25 33.61 -3.00
C THR A 329 -15.70 33.84 -3.40
N ASP A 330 -16.57 34.12 -2.45
CA ASP A 330 -17.88 34.72 -2.69
C ASP A 330 -17.69 36.23 -2.88
N GLU A 331 -17.76 36.69 -4.13
CA GLU A 331 -17.56 38.10 -4.45
C GLU A 331 -18.73 38.98 -3.98
N THR A 332 -19.92 38.39 -3.79
CA THR A 332 -21.11 39.11 -3.33
C THR A 332 -21.04 39.37 -1.83
N ALA A 333 -20.70 38.34 -1.05
CA ALA A 333 -20.59 38.43 0.41
C ALA A 333 -19.21 38.91 0.90
N GLY A 334 -18.18 38.89 0.04
CA GLY A 334 -16.81 39.20 0.43
C GLY A 334 -16.20 38.16 1.38
N THR A 335 -16.63 36.90 1.28
CA THR A 335 -16.14 35.77 2.11
C THR A 335 -15.35 34.78 1.27
N SER A 336 -14.53 33.94 1.91
CA SER A 336 -13.73 32.93 1.21
C SER A 336 -13.68 31.60 1.94
N ASP A 337 -13.69 30.51 1.18
CA ASP A 337 -13.35 29.16 1.61
C ASP A 337 -11.96 28.79 1.09
N SER A 338 -11.13 28.19 1.95
CA SER A 338 -9.76 27.78 1.62
C SER A 338 -9.59 26.31 1.97
N VAL A 339 -9.30 25.51 0.95
CA VAL A 339 -9.18 24.06 1.05
C VAL A 339 -7.78 23.64 0.64
N ARG A 340 -7.13 22.83 1.48
CA ARG A 340 -5.86 22.16 1.18
C ARG A 340 -6.10 20.71 0.78
N SER A 341 -5.37 20.27 -0.23
CA SER A 341 -5.40 18.92 -0.78
C SER A 341 -4.00 18.57 -1.33
N TYR A 342 -3.83 17.41 -1.93
CA TYR A 342 -2.58 17.02 -2.60
C TYR A 342 -2.83 16.16 -3.83
N VAL A 343 -1.89 16.18 -4.77
CA VAL A 343 -1.97 15.45 -6.04
C VAL A 343 -0.73 14.61 -6.26
N GLY A 344 -0.90 13.30 -6.44
CA GLY A 344 0.12 12.43 -7.02
C GLY A 344 -0.13 12.27 -8.51
N ILE A 345 0.72 12.86 -9.36
CA ILE A 345 0.58 12.73 -10.82
C ILE A 345 1.08 11.36 -11.23
N ARG A 346 0.19 10.46 -11.64
CA ARG A 346 0.55 9.13 -12.14
C ARG A 346 -0.41 8.66 -13.23
N GLU A 347 0.00 7.64 -13.97
CA GLU A 347 -0.86 6.92 -14.90
C GLU A 347 -0.77 5.40 -14.65
N VAL A 348 -1.92 4.72 -14.63
CA VAL A 348 -2.02 3.25 -14.59
C VAL A 348 -2.74 2.80 -15.84
N THR A 349 -2.08 1.97 -16.64
CA THR A 349 -2.61 1.46 -17.92
C THR A 349 -2.24 -0.01 -18.12
N ILE A 350 -2.84 -0.62 -19.14
CA ILE A 350 -2.48 -1.96 -19.61
C ILE A 350 -1.75 -1.82 -20.94
N GLY A 351 -0.53 -2.35 -20.97
CA GLY A 351 0.27 -2.54 -22.18
C GLY A 351 0.31 -4.00 -22.58
N GLN A 352 1.14 -4.32 -23.58
CA GLN A 352 1.42 -5.70 -23.97
C GLN A 352 2.93 -5.97 -23.93
N ASP A 353 3.31 -7.17 -23.49
CA ASP A 353 4.68 -7.65 -23.57
C ASP A 353 5.05 -8.08 -25.01
N SER A 354 6.31 -8.49 -25.21
CA SER A 354 6.80 -8.93 -26.53
C SER A 354 6.12 -10.19 -27.07
N ARG A 355 5.35 -10.91 -26.25
CA ARG A 355 4.56 -12.09 -26.61
C ARG A 355 3.07 -11.76 -26.79
N GLY A 356 2.69 -10.47 -26.71
CA GLY A 356 1.32 -10.00 -26.88
C GLY A 356 0.41 -10.22 -25.66
N ARG A 357 0.98 -10.50 -24.47
CA ARG A 357 0.22 -10.65 -23.22
C ARG A 357 0.08 -9.31 -22.52
N ALA A 358 -1.07 -9.07 -21.90
CA ALA A 358 -1.33 -7.88 -21.15
C ALA A 358 -0.40 -7.74 -19.93
N GLN A 359 0.10 -6.52 -19.73
CA GLN A 359 1.02 -6.18 -18.65
C GLN A 359 0.59 -4.87 -18.00
N LEU A 360 0.65 -4.82 -16.66
CA LEU A 360 0.45 -3.59 -15.91
C LEU A 360 1.55 -2.58 -16.26
N LEU A 361 1.15 -1.36 -16.61
CA LEU A 361 2.03 -0.23 -16.75
C LEU A 361 1.76 0.80 -15.65
N LEU A 362 2.82 1.26 -14.99
CA LEU A 362 2.82 2.43 -14.13
C LEU A 362 3.67 3.52 -14.79
N ASN A 363 3.08 4.69 -15.03
CA ASN A 363 3.74 5.82 -15.69
C ASN A 363 4.35 5.42 -17.06
N GLY A 364 3.60 4.61 -17.82
CA GLY A 364 4.00 4.11 -19.15
C GLY A 364 5.05 3.01 -19.15
N LYS A 365 5.48 2.52 -17.98
CA LYS A 365 6.51 1.48 -17.85
C LYS A 365 5.94 0.20 -17.25
N PRO A 366 6.37 -0.99 -17.73
CA PRO A 366 6.07 -2.27 -17.08
C PRO A 366 6.31 -2.21 -15.57
N TYR A 367 5.30 -2.58 -14.78
CA TYR A 367 5.36 -2.56 -13.33
C TYR A 367 4.82 -3.87 -12.76
N VAL A 368 5.48 -4.39 -11.73
CA VAL A 368 5.15 -5.68 -11.11
C VAL A 368 4.70 -5.45 -9.68
N LEU A 369 3.54 -5.99 -9.33
CA LEU A 369 2.96 -5.91 -8.00
C LEU A 369 3.51 -7.04 -7.14
N VAL A 370 4.18 -6.70 -6.06
CA VAL A 370 4.63 -7.66 -5.06
C VAL A 370 4.12 -7.21 -3.72
N GLY A 371 3.15 -7.96 -3.21
CA GLY A 371 2.37 -7.54 -2.06
C GLY A 371 2.02 -8.64 -1.10
N ALA A 372 1.20 -8.25 -0.14
CA ALA A 372 0.55 -9.15 0.80
C ALA A 372 -0.93 -8.74 0.96
N LEU A 373 -1.75 -9.69 1.36
CA LEU A 373 -3.12 -9.45 1.79
C LEU A 373 -3.12 -8.70 3.13
N ASP A 374 -4.00 -7.72 3.31
CA ASP A 374 -4.16 -6.97 4.55
C ASP A 374 -5.65 -6.92 4.94
N GLN A 375 -5.99 -7.59 6.05
CA GLN A 375 -7.35 -7.66 6.60
C GLN A 375 -7.77 -6.37 7.33
N GLY A 376 -6.82 -5.56 7.81
CA GLY A 376 -7.10 -4.31 8.51
C GLY A 376 -7.66 -4.44 9.94
N TYR A 377 -7.48 -5.56 10.63
CA TYR A 377 -7.94 -5.74 12.02
C TYR A 377 -6.86 -5.39 13.06
N TRP A 378 -7.32 -5.00 14.26
CA TRP A 378 -6.53 -4.65 15.43
C TRP A 378 -7.01 -5.41 16.68
N PRO A 379 -6.13 -6.02 17.49
CA PRO A 379 -6.56 -6.84 18.63
C PRO A 379 -7.31 -6.02 19.70
N ASP A 380 -6.94 -4.77 19.86
CA ASP A 380 -7.49 -3.88 20.89
C ASP A 380 -8.61 -2.99 20.35
N GLY A 381 -8.55 -2.59 19.07
CA GLY A 381 -9.46 -1.66 18.38
C GLY A 381 -10.41 -2.26 17.33
N ILE A 382 -10.27 -3.55 16.99
CA ILE A 382 -11.01 -4.28 15.93
C ILE A 382 -10.81 -3.61 14.57
N TYR A 383 -11.68 -2.70 14.13
CA TYR A 383 -11.48 -1.95 12.88
C TYR A 383 -10.69 -0.66 13.05
N THR A 384 -10.66 -0.11 14.26
CA THR A 384 -10.09 1.21 14.53
C THR A 384 -8.67 1.06 15.02
N ALA A 385 -7.69 1.49 14.23
CA ALA A 385 -6.30 1.52 14.66
C ALA A 385 -6.13 2.44 15.90
N PRO A 386 -5.37 2.05 16.94
CA PRO A 386 -5.27 2.81 18.18
C PRO A 386 -4.79 4.26 17.99
N THR A 387 -3.78 4.49 17.14
CA THR A 387 -3.22 5.82 16.85
C THR A 387 -2.86 5.97 15.37
N ASP A 388 -2.58 7.20 14.91
CA ASP A 388 -2.12 7.46 13.54
C ASP A 388 -0.79 6.79 13.23
N GLU A 389 0.10 6.73 14.22
CA GLU A 389 1.38 6.01 14.12
C GLU A 389 1.17 4.51 13.91
N ALA A 390 0.09 3.94 14.45
CA ALA A 390 -0.26 2.54 14.23
C ALA A 390 -0.66 2.31 12.75
N LEU A 391 -1.47 3.19 12.16
CA LEU A 391 -1.79 3.13 10.71
C LEU A 391 -0.51 3.24 9.86
N ARG A 392 0.34 4.22 10.19
CA ARG A 392 1.62 4.44 9.51
C ARG A 392 2.53 3.21 9.59
N PHE A 393 2.56 2.54 10.74
CA PHE A 393 3.44 1.39 10.96
C PHE A 393 3.14 0.24 10.00
N ASP A 394 1.87 -0.08 9.72
CA ASP A 394 1.54 -1.19 8.81
C ASP A 394 2.14 -0.92 7.40
N ILE A 395 2.15 0.35 6.96
CA ILE A 395 2.74 0.77 5.68
C ILE A 395 4.27 0.64 5.71
N GLU A 396 4.91 1.13 6.78
CA GLU A 396 6.37 1.02 6.95
C GLU A 396 6.82 -0.44 7.07
N ALA A 397 6.04 -1.29 7.74
CA ALA A 397 6.29 -2.71 7.87
C ALA A 397 6.22 -3.42 6.52
N ALA A 398 5.19 -3.14 5.70
CA ALA A 398 5.08 -3.66 4.34
C ALA A 398 6.30 -3.28 3.49
N LYS A 399 6.71 -2.00 3.51
CA LYS A 399 7.90 -1.53 2.78
C LYS A 399 9.19 -2.16 3.31
N LYS A 400 9.30 -2.38 4.62
CA LYS A 400 10.46 -3.05 5.23
C LYS A 400 10.60 -4.50 4.78
N LEU A 401 9.48 -5.17 4.48
CA LEU A 401 9.45 -6.51 3.91
C LEU A 401 9.74 -6.54 2.40
N GLY A 402 9.92 -5.37 1.76
CA GLY A 402 10.17 -5.23 0.33
C GLY A 402 8.92 -5.15 -0.54
N LEU A 403 7.73 -5.10 0.07
CA LEU A 403 6.47 -5.04 -0.66
C LEU A 403 6.27 -3.64 -1.25
N ASN A 404 5.74 -3.58 -2.48
CA ASN A 404 5.35 -2.33 -3.14
C ASN A 404 3.83 -2.17 -3.27
N ALA A 405 3.07 -3.20 -2.89
CA ALA A 405 1.61 -3.20 -2.93
C ALA A 405 1.01 -3.94 -1.73
N VAL A 406 -0.24 -3.61 -1.40
CA VAL A 406 -1.10 -4.38 -0.51
C VAL A 406 -2.47 -4.57 -1.16
N ARG A 407 -3.09 -5.72 -0.92
CA ARG A 407 -4.50 -5.94 -1.22
C ARG A 407 -5.28 -5.77 0.07
N LYS A 408 -6.05 -4.68 0.17
CA LYS A 408 -6.89 -4.39 1.33
C LYS A 408 -8.17 -5.21 1.20
N HIS A 409 -8.28 -6.24 2.03
CA HIS A 409 -9.21 -7.33 1.84
C HIS A 409 -10.57 -7.05 2.48
N VAL A 410 -11.61 -6.99 1.65
CA VAL A 410 -13.04 -6.78 1.96
C VAL A 410 -13.36 -5.76 3.09
N LYS A 411 -12.51 -4.73 3.23
CA LYS A 411 -12.60 -3.65 4.22
C LYS A 411 -12.15 -2.35 3.55
N VAL A 412 -12.73 -1.21 3.92
CA VAL A 412 -12.18 0.12 3.58
C VAL A 412 -11.64 0.76 4.86
N GLU A 413 -10.43 1.32 4.82
CA GLU A 413 -9.82 1.99 5.98
C GLU A 413 -10.29 3.45 6.09
N PRO A 414 -10.03 4.16 7.21
CA PRO A 414 -10.13 5.61 7.23
C PRO A 414 -9.23 6.25 6.16
N GLN A 415 -9.62 7.38 5.57
CA GLN A 415 -8.83 8.12 4.57
C GLN A 415 -7.38 8.36 5.01
N ARG A 416 -7.17 8.48 6.33
CA ARG A 416 -5.86 8.64 6.94
C ARG A 416 -4.87 7.50 6.64
N TRP A 417 -5.34 6.27 6.49
CA TRP A 417 -4.49 5.14 6.09
C TRP A 417 -4.00 5.29 4.64
N TYR A 418 -4.89 5.64 3.72
CA TYR A 418 -4.53 5.89 2.31
C TYR A 418 -3.60 7.10 2.15
N TYR A 419 -3.77 8.13 2.99
CA TYR A 419 -2.81 9.23 3.07
C TYR A 419 -1.40 8.74 3.40
N TRP A 420 -1.24 7.78 4.32
CA TRP A 420 0.08 7.18 4.59
C TRP A 420 0.58 6.33 3.41
N CYS A 421 -0.29 5.59 2.71
CA CYS A 421 0.06 4.89 1.48
C CYS A 421 0.57 5.86 0.40
N ASP A 422 -0.10 7.00 0.22
CA ASP A 422 0.27 8.04 -0.75
C ASP A 422 1.61 8.67 -0.38
N ARG A 423 1.81 9.00 0.90
CA ARG A 423 3.00 9.70 1.42
C ARG A 423 4.24 8.82 1.46
N LEU A 424 4.07 7.56 1.85
CA LEU A 424 5.18 6.62 2.00
C LEU A 424 5.44 5.83 0.72
N GLY A 425 4.49 5.77 -0.22
CA GLY A 425 4.62 5.05 -1.48
C GLY A 425 4.36 3.56 -1.32
N LEU A 426 3.09 3.17 -1.31
CA LEU A 426 2.61 1.79 -1.32
C LEU A 426 1.33 1.73 -2.18
N LEU A 427 1.29 0.83 -3.17
CA LEU A 427 0.10 0.65 -4.02
C LEU A 427 -1.00 -0.12 -3.28
N VAL A 428 -2.24 0.18 -3.60
CA VAL A 428 -3.41 -0.46 -2.99
C VAL A 428 -4.29 -1.06 -4.09
N LEU A 429 -4.58 -2.35 -3.93
CA LEU A 429 -5.71 -3.04 -4.56
C LEU A 429 -6.82 -3.04 -3.51
N GLN A 430 -7.89 -2.29 -3.79
CA GLN A 430 -8.94 -2.03 -2.82
C GLN A 430 -10.17 -2.89 -3.11
N ASP A 431 -10.44 -3.87 -2.25
CA ASP A 431 -11.69 -4.64 -2.29
C ASP A 431 -12.85 -3.78 -1.78
N PHE A 432 -14.03 -3.89 -2.41
CA PHE A 432 -15.25 -3.46 -1.73
C PHE A 432 -15.62 -4.45 -0.62
N PRO A 433 -16.22 -3.99 0.49
CA PRO A 433 -16.63 -4.89 1.56
C PRO A 433 -17.71 -5.87 1.06
N SER A 434 -17.50 -7.16 1.33
CA SER A 434 -18.47 -8.19 1.00
C SER A 434 -19.70 -8.10 1.89
N GLY A 435 -20.86 -8.49 1.35
CA GLY A 435 -22.07 -8.66 2.15
C GLY A 435 -22.17 -10.05 2.75
N ASP A 436 -23.14 -10.83 2.27
CA ASP A 436 -23.38 -12.20 2.71
C ASP A 436 -22.17 -13.13 2.44
N ALA A 437 -21.83 -14.00 3.40
CA ALA A 437 -20.76 -15.01 3.25
C ALA A 437 -20.96 -15.92 2.02
N GLY A 438 -19.86 -16.34 1.39
CA GLY A 438 -19.88 -17.08 0.11
C GLY A 438 -19.13 -18.43 0.10
N ASP A 439 -19.65 -19.34 -0.72
CA ASP A 439 -18.98 -20.44 -1.43
C ASP A 439 -19.64 -20.67 -2.82
N ALA A 440 -20.45 -19.69 -3.27
CA ALA A 440 -21.35 -19.85 -4.40
C ALA A 440 -20.55 -19.80 -5.70
N ARG A 441 -20.69 -20.83 -6.54
CA ARG A 441 -20.04 -20.91 -7.85
C ARG A 441 -20.72 -20.06 -8.93
N THR A 442 -21.74 -19.29 -8.57
CA THR A 442 -22.53 -18.43 -9.47
C THR A 442 -23.02 -17.19 -8.73
N ASP A 443 -23.27 -16.11 -9.47
CA ASP A 443 -23.93 -14.90 -8.97
C ASP A 443 -25.20 -15.21 -8.15
N ARG A 444 -25.35 -14.50 -7.03
CA ARG A 444 -26.53 -14.62 -6.17
C ARG A 444 -27.67 -13.77 -6.68
N ALA A 445 -28.89 -14.27 -6.50
CA ALA A 445 -30.09 -13.46 -6.61
C ALA A 445 -30.18 -12.52 -5.40
N ARG A 446 -29.89 -11.24 -5.61
CA ARG A 446 -29.95 -10.21 -4.57
C ARG A 446 -31.29 -9.47 -4.61
N SER A 447 -31.83 -9.07 -3.46
CA SER A 447 -33.05 -8.25 -3.43
C SER A 447 -32.77 -6.87 -4.04
N PRO A 448 -33.77 -6.20 -4.65
CA PRO A 448 -33.58 -4.85 -5.18
C PRO A 448 -33.09 -3.84 -4.12
N GLU A 449 -33.56 -3.97 -2.88
CA GLU A 449 -33.11 -3.11 -1.77
C GLU A 449 -31.62 -3.33 -1.46
N ALA A 450 -31.20 -4.59 -1.33
CA ALA A 450 -29.80 -4.92 -1.03
C ALA A 450 -28.85 -4.54 -2.16
N ALA A 451 -29.27 -4.71 -3.42
CA ALA A 451 -28.51 -4.27 -4.59
C ALA A 451 -28.37 -2.73 -4.64
N ALA A 452 -29.46 -1.99 -4.42
CA ALA A 452 -29.44 -0.53 -4.41
C ALA A 452 -28.61 0.04 -3.25
N GLN A 453 -28.65 -0.60 -2.08
CA GLN A 453 -27.82 -0.23 -0.94
C GLN A 453 -26.33 -0.50 -1.22
N TRP A 454 -25.97 -1.65 -1.80
CA TRP A 454 -24.60 -1.93 -2.24
C TRP A 454 -24.10 -0.86 -3.23
N GLU A 455 -24.90 -0.52 -4.25
CA GLU A 455 -24.53 0.54 -5.20
C GLU A 455 -24.36 1.91 -4.54
N THR A 456 -25.17 2.19 -3.51
CA THR A 456 -25.07 3.45 -2.76
C THR A 456 -23.74 3.53 -2.01
N GLU A 457 -23.39 2.50 -1.23
CA GLU A 457 -22.14 2.45 -0.46
C GLU A 457 -20.92 2.44 -1.38
N VAL A 458 -20.91 1.62 -2.43
CA VAL A 458 -19.80 1.56 -3.40
C VAL A 458 -19.59 2.89 -4.11
N ARG A 459 -20.67 3.59 -4.48
CA ARG A 459 -20.55 4.93 -5.09
C ARG A 459 -19.94 5.94 -4.12
N GLN A 460 -20.31 5.89 -2.84
CA GLN A 460 -19.69 6.77 -1.83
C GLN A 460 -18.22 6.44 -1.62
N ILE A 461 -17.84 5.16 -1.55
CA ILE A 461 -16.43 4.73 -1.45
C ILE A 461 -15.64 5.26 -2.66
N LEU A 462 -16.13 5.05 -3.88
CA LEU A 462 -15.47 5.56 -5.10
C LEU A 462 -15.27 7.08 -5.06
N ARG A 463 -16.30 7.83 -4.62
CA ARG A 463 -16.24 9.28 -4.49
C ARG A 463 -15.25 9.73 -3.41
N GLN A 464 -15.27 9.10 -2.24
CA GLN A 464 -14.48 9.49 -1.06
C GLN A 464 -13.00 9.16 -1.23
N PHE A 465 -12.67 8.04 -1.89
CA PHE A 465 -11.30 7.51 -1.96
C PHE A 465 -10.65 7.67 -3.35
N GLY A 466 -11.40 8.08 -4.37
CA GLY A 466 -10.94 8.21 -5.76
C GLY A 466 -9.80 9.22 -5.99
N ASN A 467 -9.47 10.08 -5.03
CA ASN A 467 -8.35 11.01 -5.15
C ASN A 467 -6.99 10.44 -4.71
N HIS A 468 -6.98 9.28 -4.04
CA HIS A 468 -5.73 8.67 -3.55
C HIS A 468 -4.91 8.06 -4.69
N PRO A 469 -3.70 8.58 -5.02
CA PRO A 469 -2.85 8.00 -6.06
C PRO A 469 -2.39 6.57 -5.74
N SER A 470 -2.35 6.18 -4.45
CA SER A 470 -1.99 4.83 -4.04
C SER A 470 -2.96 3.75 -4.54
N ILE A 471 -4.25 4.05 -4.67
CA ILE A 471 -5.24 3.08 -5.16
C ILE A 471 -5.05 2.92 -6.67
N ILE A 472 -4.69 1.74 -7.14
CA ILE A 472 -4.48 1.44 -8.57
C ILE A 472 -5.60 0.58 -9.17
N MET A 473 -6.37 -0.09 -8.31
CA MET A 473 -7.31 -1.11 -8.70
C MET A 473 -8.46 -1.19 -7.70
N TRP A 474 -9.67 -1.37 -8.22
CA TRP A 474 -10.87 -1.72 -7.45
C TRP A 474 -11.19 -3.19 -7.66
N ILE A 475 -11.34 -3.94 -6.58
CA ILE A 475 -11.78 -5.34 -6.59
C ILE A 475 -13.25 -5.36 -6.18
N VAL A 476 -14.13 -5.80 -7.08
CA VAL A 476 -15.58 -5.66 -6.88
C VAL A 476 -16.11 -6.70 -5.89
N PHE A 477 -15.65 -7.94 -6.00
CA PHE A 477 -16.04 -9.06 -5.14
C PHE A 477 -14.83 -9.93 -4.77
N ASN A 478 -15.00 -10.80 -3.77
CA ASN A 478 -14.00 -11.79 -3.35
C ASN A 478 -14.66 -13.17 -3.25
N GLU A 479 -14.11 -14.19 -3.90
CA GLU A 479 -14.48 -15.61 -3.72
C GLU A 479 -16.00 -15.94 -3.74
N GLY A 480 -16.81 -15.19 -4.49
CA GLY A 480 -18.27 -15.36 -4.53
C GLY A 480 -19.01 -14.76 -3.33
N TRP A 481 -18.30 -14.09 -2.41
CA TRP A 481 -18.87 -13.44 -1.23
C TRP A 481 -19.65 -12.20 -1.63
N GLY A 482 -20.96 -12.23 -1.38
CA GLY A 482 -21.88 -11.15 -1.75
C GLY A 482 -21.97 -10.86 -3.25
N GLN A 483 -21.44 -11.74 -4.11
CA GLN A 483 -21.32 -11.53 -5.55
C GLN A 483 -22.67 -11.64 -6.28
N PHE A 484 -22.97 -10.66 -7.14
CA PHE A 484 -24.20 -10.56 -7.93
C PHE A 484 -23.96 -9.64 -9.14
N ASP A 485 -24.69 -9.86 -10.24
CA ASP A 485 -24.61 -9.08 -11.49
C ASP A 485 -23.17 -8.65 -11.86
N THR A 486 -22.23 -9.59 -11.77
CA THR A 486 -20.80 -9.30 -11.61
C THR A 486 -20.24 -8.44 -12.74
N LEU A 487 -20.50 -8.83 -13.99
CA LEU A 487 -20.02 -8.12 -15.18
C LEU A 487 -20.60 -6.69 -15.27
N ARG A 488 -21.87 -6.52 -14.91
CA ARG A 488 -22.53 -5.22 -14.90
C ARG A 488 -21.91 -4.31 -13.84
N ASN A 489 -21.65 -4.86 -12.65
CA ASN A 489 -21.05 -4.13 -11.53
C ASN A 489 -19.60 -3.71 -11.83
N ALA A 490 -18.79 -4.60 -12.41
CA ALA A 490 -17.43 -4.28 -12.83
C ALA A 490 -17.40 -3.16 -13.88
N GLU A 491 -18.25 -3.24 -14.89
CA GLU A 491 -18.38 -2.19 -15.91
C GLU A 491 -18.86 -0.87 -15.30
N TRP A 492 -19.83 -0.91 -14.40
CA TRP A 492 -20.35 0.28 -13.72
C TRP A 492 -19.27 0.98 -12.87
N VAL A 493 -18.47 0.21 -12.12
CA VAL A 493 -17.33 0.75 -11.36
C VAL A 493 -16.30 1.39 -12.30
N LYS A 494 -15.98 0.73 -13.42
CA LYS A 494 -15.05 1.25 -14.43
C LYS A 494 -15.54 2.57 -15.06
N GLN A 495 -16.84 2.71 -15.27
CA GLN A 495 -17.44 3.94 -15.81
C GLN A 495 -17.36 5.12 -14.83
N ILE A 496 -17.48 4.87 -13.53
CA ILE A 496 -17.35 5.90 -12.49
C ILE A 496 -15.89 6.34 -12.35
N ASP A 497 -14.97 5.38 -12.34
CA ASP A 497 -13.54 5.65 -12.19
C ASP A 497 -12.70 4.95 -13.28
N PRO A 498 -12.58 5.56 -14.47
CA PRO A 498 -11.85 4.97 -15.59
C PRO A 498 -10.32 5.00 -15.41
N THR A 499 -9.82 5.64 -14.35
CA THR A 499 -8.38 5.87 -14.12
C THR A 499 -7.68 4.72 -13.41
N ARG A 500 -8.45 3.74 -12.95
CA ARG A 500 -7.99 2.57 -12.20
C ARG A 500 -8.39 1.30 -12.92
N LEU A 501 -7.67 0.22 -12.63
CA LEU A 501 -8.06 -1.12 -13.09
C LEU A 501 -9.26 -1.63 -12.28
N VAL A 502 -10.06 -2.48 -12.89
CA VAL A 502 -11.16 -3.17 -12.20
C VAL A 502 -10.97 -4.67 -12.27
N ASP A 503 -10.92 -5.33 -11.11
CA ASP A 503 -11.03 -6.77 -10.98
C ASP A 503 -12.47 -7.12 -10.59
N GLU A 504 -13.13 -7.94 -11.41
CA GLU A 504 -14.54 -8.26 -11.23
C GLU A 504 -14.80 -9.10 -9.97
N ALA A 505 -13.87 -9.99 -9.65
CA ALA A 505 -13.99 -10.92 -8.54
C ALA A 505 -12.60 -11.54 -8.32
N SER A 506 -12.02 -11.20 -7.18
CA SER A 506 -10.76 -11.78 -6.77
C SER A 506 -10.97 -13.25 -6.39
N GLY A 507 -10.23 -14.15 -7.06
CA GLY A 507 -10.41 -15.60 -6.94
C GLY A 507 -11.53 -16.17 -7.84
N PHE A 508 -12.58 -16.75 -7.26
CA PHE A 508 -13.65 -17.48 -7.97
C PHE A 508 -15.05 -17.16 -7.41
N PRO A 509 -16.16 -17.29 -8.14
CA PRO A 509 -16.27 -17.61 -9.55
C PRO A 509 -15.98 -16.40 -10.43
N TRP A 510 -15.28 -16.66 -11.51
CA TRP A 510 -14.92 -15.68 -12.53
C TRP A 510 -15.90 -15.72 -13.71
N HIS A 511 -16.25 -14.55 -14.24
CA HIS A 511 -17.22 -14.33 -15.31
C HIS A 511 -16.61 -13.78 -16.60
N GLY A 512 -15.32 -13.43 -16.60
CA GLY A 512 -14.59 -13.06 -17.80
C GLY A 512 -14.59 -11.56 -18.13
N GLY A 513 -14.96 -10.69 -17.20
CA GLY A 513 -14.95 -9.24 -17.32
C GLY A 513 -13.70 -8.58 -16.73
N GLY A 514 -13.79 -7.26 -16.57
CA GLY A 514 -12.77 -6.43 -15.95
C GLY A 514 -11.45 -6.32 -16.74
N ASP A 515 -10.46 -5.77 -16.05
CA ASP A 515 -9.10 -5.50 -16.49
C ASP A 515 -8.10 -6.58 -16.02
N VAL A 516 -8.56 -7.55 -15.23
CA VAL A 516 -7.71 -8.47 -14.45
C VAL A 516 -8.19 -9.92 -14.60
N ILE A 517 -7.23 -10.85 -14.68
CA ILE A 517 -7.43 -12.28 -14.45
C ILE A 517 -6.72 -12.61 -13.14
N ASP A 518 -7.50 -12.93 -12.12
CA ASP A 518 -7.00 -13.21 -10.79
C ASP A 518 -7.11 -14.70 -10.44
N SER A 519 -6.20 -15.19 -9.58
CA SER A 519 -6.28 -16.51 -8.98
C SER A 519 -5.87 -16.51 -7.51
N HIS A 520 -6.60 -17.31 -6.72
CA HIS A 520 -6.19 -17.69 -5.37
C HIS A 520 -5.41 -19.01 -5.44
N GLY A 521 -4.08 -18.90 -5.28
CA GLY A 521 -3.11 -19.95 -5.55
C GLY A 521 -2.89 -20.19 -7.05
N GLY A 522 -1.79 -20.87 -7.35
CA GLY A 522 -1.44 -21.25 -8.72
C GLY A 522 -1.09 -20.07 -9.64
N VAL A 523 -1.11 -20.34 -10.95
CA VAL A 523 -0.78 -19.36 -11.99
C VAL A 523 -2.05 -19.12 -12.81
N PRO A 524 -2.63 -17.91 -12.83
CA PRO A 524 -3.77 -17.62 -13.67
C PRO A 524 -3.35 -17.67 -15.15
N PRO A 525 -4.30 -17.89 -16.08
CA PRO A 525 -4.01 -17.72 -17.49
C PRO A 525 -3.65 -16.26 -17.80
N SER A 526 -2.98 -16.07 -18.94
CA SER A 526 -2.69 -14.74 -19.50
C SER A 526 -3.46 -14.54 -20.80
N ASP A 527 -3.95 -13.33 -21.05
CA ASP A 527 -4.48 -12.94 -22.36
C ASP A 527 -3.92 -11.58 -22.81
N ALA A 528 -4.42 -11.05 -23.93
CA ALA A 528 -3.92 -9.83 -24.55
C ALA A 528 -4.55 -8.52 -24.00
N LYS A 529 -5.55 -8.62 -23.13
CA LYS A 529 -6.38 -7.47 -22.67
C LYS A 529 -6.37 -7.26 -21.16
N ARG A 530 -6.17 -8.32 -20.38
CA ARG A 530 -6.29 -8.31 -18.92
C ARG A 530 -5.01 -8.79 -18.27
N ILE A 531 -4.57 -8.05 -17.26
CA ILE A 531 -3.35 -8.41 -16.54
C ILE A 531 -3.60 -9.67 -15.71
N SER A 532 -2.62 -10.56 -15.64
CA SER A 532 -2.70 -11.78 -14.83
C SER A 532 -2.07 -11.54 -13.46
N ILE A 533 -2.77 -11.80 -12.36
CA ILE A 533 -2.25 -11.65 -10.98
C ILE A 533 -2.59 -12.87 -10.13
N THR A 534 -1.71 -13.25 -9.22
CA THR A 534 -2.06 -14.16 -8.12
C THR A 534 -2.27 -13.31 -6.87
N SER A 535 -3.53 -12.93 -6.55
CA SER A 535 -3.83 -11.98 -5.48
C SER A 535 -3.90 -12.58 -4.07
N GLU A 536 -3.82 -13.90 -3.94
CA GLU A 536 -3.77 -14.62 -2.67
C GLU A 536 -3.07 -15.97 -2.88
N ASP A 537 -1.99 -16.23 -2.15
CA ASP A 537 -1.31 -17.52 -2.07
C ASP A 537 -0.46 -17.60 -0.78
N GLY A 538 -0.07 -18.80 -0.37
CA GLY A 538 0.72 -19.01 0.85
C GLY A 538 -0.12 -19.39 2.07
N GLY A 539 -0.11 -18.54 3.11
CA GLY A 539 -0.73 -18.83 4.41
C GLY A 539 0.09 -19.79 5.27
N TRP A 540 1.40 -19.58 5.38
CA TRP A 540 2.26 -20.40 6.24
C TRP A 540 2.33 -19.79 7.63
N GLY A 541 1.79 -20.50 8.62
CA GLY A 541 1.68 -20.01 9.98
C GLY A 541 2.55 -20.73 11.00
N ALA A 542 2.90 -19.97 12.04
CA ALA A 542 3.44 -20.42 13.31
C ALA A 542 2.83 -19.56 14.43
N CYS A 543 2.65 -20.13 15.61
CA CYS A 543 2.05 -19.45 16.76
C CYS A 543 3.12 -18.75 17.61
N ALA A 544 3.06 -17.44 17.74
CA ALA A 544 3.95 -16.69 18.61
C ALA A 544 3.36 -16.62 20.03
N VAL A 545 3.84 -17.49 20.93
CA VAL A 545 3.35 -17.59 22.31
C VAL A 545 3.37 -16.21 23.00
N GLY A 546 2.25 -15.83 23.61
CA GLY A 546 2.05 -14.51 24.23
C GLY A 546 1.70 -13.37 23.27
N HIS A 547 1.72 -13.61 21.95
CA HIS A 547 1.41 -12.64 20.90
C HIS A 547 0.28 -13.10 19.97
N SER A 548 -0.45 -14.14 20.35
CA SER A 548 -1.59 -14.70 19.63
C SER A 548 -2.89 -14.41 20.37
N TRP A 549 -3.96 -14.13 19.61
CA TRP A 549 -5.29 -13.86 20.17
C TRP A 549 -5.84 -15.01 21.01
N ASN A 550 -5.66 -16.23 20.48
CA ASN A 550 -6.02 -17.46 21.15
C ASN A 550 -5.12 -18.59 20.63
N GLU A 551 -4.18 -19.04 21.45
CA GLU A 551 -3.18 -20.06 21.08
C GLU A 551 -3.81 -21.43 20.81
N THR A 552 -4.97 -21.73 21.41
CA THR A 552 -5.64 -23.04 21.27
C THR A 552 -6.47 -23.16 20.01
N LEU A 553 -6.97 -22.04 19.50
CA LEU A 553 -7.77 -21.97 18.27
C LEU A 553 -6.97 -21.42 17.09
N ALA A 554 -5.69 -21.10 17.30
CA ALA A 554 -4.80 -20.58 16.28
C ALA A 554 -4.65 -21.58 15.13
N TRP A 555 -4.83 -21.09 13.90
CA TRP A 555 -4.80 -21.90 12.68
C TRP A 555 -4.15 -21.14 11.53
N ALA A 556 -3.73 -21.89 10.51
CA ALA A 556 -3.13 -21.34 9.29
C ALA A 556 -3.48 -22.24 8.11
N TYR A 557 -3.29 -21.77 6.87
CA TYR A 557 -3.52 -22.61 5.69
C TYR A 557 -2.51 -23.76 5.63
N ARG A 558 -1.28 -23.49 6.06
CA ARG A 558 -0.14 -24.41 6.03
C ARG A 558 0.78 -24.17 7.22
N THR A 559 1.66 -25.13 7.52
CA THR A 559 2.69 -24.98 8.54
C THR A 559 4.00 -25.66 8.15
N TYR A 560 5.10 -25.26 8.77
CA TYR A 560 6.46 -25.72 8.46
C TYR A 560 6.73 -27.20 8.83
N GLU A 561 5.83 -27.85 9.58
CA GLU A 561 5.86 -29.29 9.87
C GLU A 561 4.66 -30.05 9.23
N PRO A 562 4.56 -30.13 7.89
CA PRO A 562 3.39 -30.69 7.21
C PRO A 562 3.19 -32.21 7.40
N GLN A 563 4.18 -32.90 8.01
CA GLN A 563 4.12 -34.33 8.29
C GLN A 563 3.46 -34.64 9.64
N THR A 564 3.58 -33.75 10.63
CA THR A 564 3.06 -33.90 12.00
C THR A 564 1.80 -33.07 12.24
N TRP A 565 1.60 -32.01 11.45
CA TRP A 565 0.43 -31.15 11.52
C TRP A 565 -0.38 -31.26 10.24
N ARG A 566 -1.60 -31.80 10.35
CA ARG A 566 -2.61 -31.79 9.28
C ARG A 566 -3.96 -31.39 9.87
N PRO A 567 -4.71 -30.48 9.22
CA PRO A 567 -6.11 -30.27 9.58
C PRO A 567 -6.84 -31.60 9.41
N VAL A 568 -7.47 -32.09 10.48
CA VAL A 568 -8.44 -33.18 10.40
C VAL A 568 -9.82 -32.54 10.45
N GLU A 569 -10.78 -33.08 9.71
CA GLU A 569 -12.15 -32.55 9.70
C GLU A 569 -12.69 -32.48 11.14
N GLY A 570 -13.04 -31.26 11.59
CA GLY A 570 -13.55 -30.98 12.93
C GLY A 570 -12.49 -30.82 14.04
N MET A 571 -11.19 -30.95 13.76
CA MET A 571 -10.13 -30.76 14.77
C MET A 571 -8.83 -30.23 14.15
N GLN A 572 -8.41 -29.03 14.55
CA GLN A 572 -7.11 -28.46 14.18
C GLN A 572 -6.10 -28.72 15.31
N PRO A 573 -4.99 -29.44 15.05
CA PRO A 573 -3.92 -29.52 16.03
C PRO A 573 -3.37 -28.11 16.31
N PRO A 574 -2.90 -27.82 17.54
CA PRO A 574 -2.36 -26.50 17.86
C PRO A 574 -1.22 -26.17 16.89
N LEU A 575 -1.19 -24.92 16.40
CA LEU A 575 -0.11 -24.47 15.54
C LEU A 575 1.24 -24.59 16.25
N PRO A 576 2.29 -25.04 15.55
CA PRO A 576 3.61 -25.15 16.16
C PRO A 576 4.14 -23.75 16.54
N PRO A 577 4.93 -23.65 17.62
CA PRO A 577 5.40 -22.37 18.13
C PRO A 577 6.36 -21.68 17.16
N LEU A 578 6.45 -20.35 17.24
CA LEU A 578 7.44 -19.54 16.53
C LEU A 578 8.80 -19.62 17.26
N THR A 579 9.58 -20.65 16.95
CA THR A 579 11.00 -20.73 17.31
C THR A 579 11.86 -19.93 16.33
N GLU A 580 13.15 -19.74 16.62
CA GLU A 580 14.08 -19.12 15.67
C GLU A 580 14.24 -19.98 14.40
N ASP A 581 14.28 -21.31 14.53
CA ASP A 581 14.30 -22.24 13.38
C ASP A 581 13.03 -22.12 12.53
N ALA A 582 11.86 -21.99 13.18
CA ALA A 582 10.60 -21.75 12.48
C ALA A 582 10.62 -20.41 11.72
N ARG A 583 11.14 -19.35 12.35
CA ARG A 583 11.32 -18.04 11.71
C ARG A 583 12.26 -18.13 10.51
N ASP A 584 13.38 -18.85 10.63
CA ASP A 584 14.33 -19.06 9.53
C ASP A 584 13.72 -19.85 8.37
N TRP A 585 12.96 -20.90 8.70
CA TRP A 585 12.23 -21.67 7.72
C TRP A 585 11.19 -20.81 6.98
N LEU A 586 10.32 -20.09 7.71
CA LEU A 586 9.28 -19.23 7.15
C LEU A 586 9.90 -18.18 6.23
N THR A 587 10.95 -17.50 6.71
CA THR A 587 11.70 -16.51 5.93
C THR A 587 12.20 -17.13 4.63
N SER A 588 12.92 -18.24 4.72
CA SER A 588 13.53 -18.90 3.56
C SER A 588 12.49 -19.40 2.57
N TRP A 589 11.39 -19.96 3.06
CA TRP A 589 10.32 -20.51 2.23
C TRP A 589 9.55 -19.41 1.49
N ILE A 590 9.09 -18.40 2.22
CA ILE A 590 8.34 -17.28 1.64
C ILE A 590 9.22 -16.51 0.66
N ARG A 591 10.50 -16.30 0.99
CA ARG A 591 11.50 -15.74 0.05
C ARG A 591 11.57 -16.53 -1.25
N ARG A 592 11.64 -17.87 -1.18
CA ARG A 592 11.65 -18.74 -2.37
C ARG A 592 10.36 -18.66 -3.18
N MET A 593 9.21 -18.44 -2.54
CA MET A 593 7.93 -18.25 -3.25
C MET A 593 7.95 -17.00 -4.11
N TYR A 594 8.35 -15.85 -3.55
CA TYR A 594 8.52 -14.61 -4.33
C TYR A 594 9.58 -14.76 -5.42
N GLN A 595 10.73 -15.39 -5.13
CA GLN A 595 11.76 -15.65 -6.14
C GLN A 595 11.29 -16.61 -7.25
N ALA A 596 10.42 -17.58 -6.93
CA ALA A 596 9.83 -18.47 -7.92
C ALA A 596 8.88 -17.69 -8.83
N PHE A 597 8.04 -16.82 -8.27
CA PHE A 597 7.23 -15.87 -9.04
C PHE A 597 8.11 -15.04 -9.99
N TRP A 598 9.16 -14.40 -9.47
CA TRP A 598 10.05 -13.56 -10.29
C TRP A 598 10.70 -14.32 -11.46
N ARG A 599 11.12 -15.57 -11.25
CA ARG A 599 11.70 -16.45 -12.29
C ARG A 599 10.68 -16.91 -13.32
N GLN A 600 9.44 -17.14 -12.90
CA GLN A 600 8.39 -17.69 -13.75
C GLN A 600 7.64 -16.61 -14.53
N ARG A 601 7.60 -15.37 -14.04
CA ARG A 601 6.79 -14.30 -14.63
C ARG A 601 7.08 -14.02 -16.09
N GLU A 602 8.33 -14.18 -16.54
CA GLU A 602 8.67 -14.00 -17.96
C GLU A 602 8.00 -15.07 -18.85
N ASN A 603 7.77 -16.25 -18.29
CA ASN A 603 7.14 -17.37 -18.98
C ASN A 603 5.62 -17.35 -18.87
N ASP A 604 5.05 -16.94 -17.75
CA ASP A 604 3.59 -16.93 -17.54
C ASP A 604 2.92 -15.56 -17.74
N GLY A 605 3.67 -14.46 -17.70
CA GLY A 605 3.17 -13.11 -17.94
C GLY A 605 2.48 -12.44 -16.75
N ARG A 606 2.58 -13.02 -15.54
CA ARG A 606 1.96 -12.44 -14.34
C ARG A 606 2.52 -11.06 -14.02
N SER A 607 1.61 -10.13 -13.78
CA SER A 607 1.88 -8.76 -13.34
C SER A 607 1.89 -8.61 -11.82
N GLY A 608 1.47 -9.63 -11.06
CA GLY A 608 1.49 -9.52 -9.60
C GLY A 608 1.42 -10.83 -8.82
N TYR A 609 1.92 -10.79 -7.58
CA TYR A 609 1.87 -11.89 -6.61
C TYR A 609 1.71 -11.36 -5.18
N PHE A 610 0.73 -11.90 -4.45
CA PHE A 610 0.36 -11.47 -3.10
C PHE A 610 0.35 -12.64 -2.12
N TYR A 611 1.10 -12.49 -1.02
CA TYR A 611 1.13 -13.47 0.06
C TYR A 611 -0.01 -13.23 1.05
N THR A 612 -0.75 -14.28 1.42
CA THR A 612 -1.67 -14.24 2.57
C THR A 612 -0.87 -14.59 3.83
N GLN A 613 -0.63 -13.66 4.75
CA GLN A 613 -1.06 -12.24 4.81
C GLN A 613 -0.04 -11.35 5.54
N LEU A 614 -0.24 -10.03 5.59
CA LEU A 614 0.68 -9.08 6.24
C LEU A 614 0.73 -9.29 7.77
N VAL A 615 -0.43 -9.37 8.42
CA VAL A 615 -0.56 -9.48 9.89
C VAL A 615 -1.48 -10.64 10.23
N ASP A 616 -1.18 -11.40 11.29
CA ASP A 616 -2.11 -12.36 11.89
C ASP A 616 -3.40 -11.65 12.29
N VAL A 617 -4.54 -12.34 12.23
CA VAL A 617 -5.83 -11.77 12.65
C VAL A 617 -6.59 -12.76 13.50
N GLU A 618 -6.82 -12.39 14.75
CA GLU A 618 -7.46 -13.25 15.74
C GLU A 618 -6.84 -14.66 15.75
N THR A 619 -7.62 -15.67 15.38
CA THR A 619 -7.18 -17.08 15.31
C THR A 619 -6.45 -17.42 14.01
N GLU A 620 -6.53 -16.59 12.97
CA GLU A 620 -5.87 -16.83 11.69
C GLU A 620 -4.41 -16.32 11.72
N CYS A 621 -3.48 -17.24 11.92
CA CYS A 621 -2.06 -16.96 12.11
C CYS A 621 -1.22 -17.13 10.83
N ASN A 622 -1.75 -16.67 9.70
CA ASN A 622 -1.11 -16.67 8.37
C ASN A 622 -0.12 -15.50 8.13
N GLY A 623 -0.03 -14.57 9.07
CA GLY A 623 0.66 -13.28 8.95
C GLY A 623 2.19 -13.33 8.96
N LEU A 624 2.80 -12.38 8.26
CA LEU A 624 4.22 -12.05 8.35
C LEU A 624 4.57 -11.34 9.68
N LEU A 625 3.58 -10.71 10.31
CA LEU A 625 3.63 -10.14 11.66
C LEU A 625 2.59 -10.80 12.58
N THR A 626 2.87 -10.79 13.88
CA THR A 626 1.87 -11.13 14.91
C THR A 626 0.74 -10.10 14.96
N TYR A 627 -0.43 -10.47 15.49
CA TYR A 627 -1.64 -9.63 15.44
C TYR A 627 -1.46 -8.28 16.15
N ASP A 628 -0.67 -8.27 17.23
CA ASP A 628 -0.29 -7.07 17.97
C ASP A 628 0.83 -6.24 17.31
N ARG A 629 1.34 -6.68 16.16
CA ARG A 629 2.48 -6.10 15.43
C ARG A 629 3.76 -5.99 16.27
N ALA A 630 3.92 -6.83 17.29
CA ALA A 630 5.10 -6.84 18.13
C ALA A 630 6.27 -7.60 17.50
N ILE A 631 5.98 -8.69 16.77
CA ILE A 631 7.01 -9.60 16.25
C ILE A 631 6.82 -9.79 14.74
N PHE A 632 7.92 -9.64 13.99
CA PHE A 632 8.01 -10.19 12.64
C PHE A 632 8.24 -11.72 12.74
N LYS A 633 7.35 -12.49 12.13
CA LYS A 633 7.42 -13.97 12.05
C LYS A 633 8.42 -14.44 11.00
N VAL A 634 8.97 -13.50 10.23
CA VAL A 634 10.05 -13.64 9.27
C VAL A 634 11.19 -12.68 9.62
N LYS A 635 12.37 -12.84 8.99
CA LYS A 635 13.49 -11.88 9.07
C LYS A 635 13.31 -10.84 7.95
N PRO A 636 12.94 -9.57 8.26
CA PRO A 636 12.52 -8.63 7.22
C PRO A 636 13.57 -8.37 6.15
N GLU A 637 14.83 -8.16 6.54
CA GLU A 637 15.92 -7.86 5.59
C GLU A 637 16.20 -9.05 4.65
N VAL A 638 16.10 -10.28 5.17
CA VAL A 638 16.32 -11.51 4.38
C VAL A 638 15.15 -11.77 3.45
N LEU A 639 13.91 -11.50 3.87
CA LEU A 639 12.75 -11.63 3.00
C LEU A 639 12.79 -10.56 1.90
N ARG A 640 13.08 -9.31 2.26
CA ARG A 640 13.17 -8.17 1.33
C ARG A 640 14.08 -8.44 0.15
N SER A 641 15.24 -9.09 0.37
CA SER A 641 16.19 -9.41 -0.70
C SER A 641 15.68 -10.41 -1.75
N GLY A 642 14.60 -11.15 -1.47
CA GLY A 642 13.92 -12.00 -2.47
C GLY A 642 12.56 -11.46 -2.94
N VAL A 643 12.00 -10.47 -2.25
CA VAL A 643 10.72 -9.81 -2.59
C VAL A 643 10.95 -8.69 -3.60
N VAL A 644 11.86 -7.77 -3.31
CA VAL A 644 12.33 -6.76 -4.27
C VAL A 644 13.01 -7.56 -5.35
N GLY A 645 12.43 -7.54 -6.55
CA GLY A 645 12.62 -8.63 -7.48
C GLY A 645 14.05 -9.01 -7.79
N LEU A 646 14.17 -10.18 -8.44
CA LEU A 646 15.37 -10.56 -9.16
C LEU A 646 15.82 -9.53 -10.22
N CYS A 647 15.11 -8.41 -10.39
CA CYS A 647 15.62 -7.19 -11.03
C CYS A 647 16.92 -6.64 -10.42
N VAL A 648 17.48 -7.26 -9.36
CA VAL A 648 18.89 -7.07 -9.01
C VAL A 648 19.69 -8.39 -8.88
N LEU A 649 19.11 -9.60 -8.88
CA LEU A 649 19.85 -10.80 -8.43
C LEU A 649 19.49 -12.16 -9.09
N SER A 650 19.03 -12.23 -10.35
CA SER A 650 19.00 -13.51 -11.09
C SER A 650 20.23 -13.71 -11.94
N GLY A 651 21.26 -14.36 -11.39
CA GLY A 651 22.31 -15.03 -12.17
C GLY A 651 22.92 -14.18 -13.28
N ASP A 652 23.26 -12.92 -12.99
CA ASP A 652 23.98 -12.10 -13.94
C ASP A 652 25.31 -12.80 -14.22
N GLU A 653 25.46 -13.28 -15.45
CA GLU A 653 26.79 -13.31 -16.03
C GLU A 653 27.18 -11.85 -16.24
N LEU A 654 27.71 -11.23 -15.18
CA LEU A 654 28.30 -9.89 -15.17
C LEU A 654 29.34 -9.74 -16.29
N LEU A 655 29.95 -10.88 -16.64
CA LEU A 655 30.66 -11.09 -17.88
C LEU A 655 30.17 -12.39 -18.53
N PRO A 656 29.45 -12.35 -19.66
CA PRO A 656 28.86 -13.54 -20.27
C PRO A 656 29.89 -14.45 -20.94
N THR A 657 29.66 -15.76 -20.75
CA THR A 657 30.33 -16.88 -21.45
C THR A 657 29.68 -17.14 -22.82
N ALA A 658 30.32 -17.94 -23.66
CA ALA A 658 29.79 -18.39 -24.94
C ALA A 658 28.42 -19.10 -24.81
N ARG A 659 28.09 -19.67 -23.64
CA ARG A 659 26.75 -20.26 -23.36
C ARG A 659 25.61 -19.25 -23.42
N ARG A 660 25.89 -17.96 -23.21
CA ARG A 660 24.90 -16.87 -23.24
C ARG A 660 25.13 -15.88 -24.38
N GLY A 661 25.76 -16.35 -25.47
CA GLY A 661 26.12 -15.52 -26.61
C GLY A 661 27.47 -14.79 -26.47
N GLY A 662 28.06 -14.79 -25.27
CA GLY A 662 29.42 -14.33 -25.00
C GLY A 662 29.67 -12.87 -25.31
N GLY A 663 30.81 -12.59 -25.92
CA GLY A 663 31.17 -11.29 -26.47
C GLY A 663 32.53 -11.32 -27.14
N VAL A 664 32.94 -10.19 -27.68
CA VAL A 664 34.23 -10.05 -28.34
C VAL A 664 35.35 -10.00 -27.30
N TRP A 665 36.38 -10.82 -27.52
CA TRP A 665 37.65 -10.82 -26.80
C TRP A 665 38.75 -10.40 -27.75
N ARG A 666 39.76 -9.72 -27.21
CA ARG A 666 41.04 -9.53 -27.90
C ARG A 666 41.96 -10.69 -27.57
N TYR A 667 42.67 -11.21 -28.55
CA TYR A 667 43.55 -12.35 -28.38
C TYR A 667 44.81 -12.31 -29.23
N THR A 668 45.83 -13.01 -28.75
CA THR A 668 47.06 -13.33 -29.49
C THR A 668 47.47 -14.78 -29.23
N THR A 669 48.15 -15.37 -30.20
CA THR A 669 48.81 -16.69 -30.08
C THR A 669 50.33 -16.58 -30.10
N GLN A 670 50.85 -15.34 -30.19
CA GLN A 670 52.26 -15.02 -29.97
C GLN A 670 52.41 -14.45 -28.56
N GLU A 671 53.50 -14.84 -27.88
CA GLU A 671 53.78 -14.40 -26.52
C GLU A 671 53.80 -12.87 -26.42
N PRO A 672 52.92 -12.26 -25.61
CA PRO A 672 52.86 -10.82 -25.45
C PRO A 672 53.98 -10.31 -24.55
N SER A 673 54.19 -8.99 -24.52
CA SER A 673 55.16 -8.38 -23.62
C SER A 673 54.79 -8.58 -22.14
N ALA A 674 55.77 -8.40 -21.26
CA ALA A 674 55.56 -8.49 -19.82
C ALA A 674 54.42 -7.55 -19.36
N ASN A 675 53.68 -7.97 -18.34
CA ASN A 675 52.54 -7.22 -17.77
C ASN A 675 51.31 -7.09 -18.68
N TRP A 676 51.19 -7.91 -19.72
CA TRP A 676 50.01 -7.95 -20.61
C TRP A 676 48.67 -8.12 -19.90
N PHE A 677 48.63 -8.54 -18.63
CA PHE A 677 47.41 -8.71 -17.83
C PHE A 677 46.99 -7.45 -17.04
N GLN A 678 47.73 -6.34 -17.13
CA GLN A 678 47.41 -5.09 -16.44
C GLN A 678 46.24 -4.33 -17.10
N PRO A 679 45.46 -3.52 -16.35
CA PRO A 679 44.28 -2.81 -16.88
C PRO A 679 44.57 -1.73 -17.95
N ASP A 680 45.78 -1.19 -17.94
CA ASP A 680 46.28 -0.12 -18.80
C ASP A 680 47.10 -0.62 -20.00
N PHE A 681 47.28 -1.94 -20.12
CA PHE A 681 47.95 -2.55 -21.25
C PHE A 681 47.18 -2.32 -22.56
N ASP A 682 47.89 -1.83 -23.58
CA ASP A 682 47.35 -1.61 -24.93
C ASP A 682 47.38 -2.90 -25.76
N ASP A 683 46.21 -3.52 -25.90
CA ASP A 683 45.97 -4.71 -26.72
C ASP A 683 45.31 -4.39 -28.06
N SER A 684 45.27 -3.13 -28.49
CA SER A 684 44.59 -2.71 -29.74
C SER A 684 45.14 -3.37 -31.02
N SER A 685 46.36 -3.89 -30.97
CA SER A 685 47.00 -4.64 -32.06
C SER A 685 46.65 -6.14 -32.08
N TRP A 686 45.96 -6.65 -31.06
CA TRP A 686 45.57 -8.04 -30.96
C TRP A 686 44.38 -8.34 -31.88
N ALA A 687 44.23 -9.60 -32.28
CA ALA A 687 43.10 -10.02 -33.07
C ALA A 687 41.82 -10.01 -32.21
N GLU A 688 40.66 -9.83 -32.84
CA GLU A 688 39.35 -9.94 -32.16
C GLU A 688 38.69 -11.28 -32.50
N GLY A 689 38.06 -11.90 -31.49
CA GLY A 689 37.35 -13.17 -31.62
C GLY A 689 36.15 -13.24 -30.69
N MET A 690 35.11 -13.97 -31.08
CA MET A 690 33.98 -14.28 -30.21
C MET A 690 34.39 -15.30 -29.13
N ALA A 691 33.84 -15.13 -27.92
CA ALA A 691 34.02 -16.01 -26.76
C ALA A 691 33.84 -17.50 -27.09
N GLY A 692 34.54 -18.36 -26.35
CA GLY A 692 34.69 -19.78 -26.68
C GLY A 692 35.78 -20.03 -27.70
N PHE A 693 37.03 -20.11 -27.24
CA PHE A 693 38.21 -20.31 -28.08
C PHE A 693 38.63 -21.78 -28.05
N GLY A 694 38.65 -22.45 -29.20
CA GLY A 694 39.10 -23.84 -29.22
C GLY A 694 38.98 -24.52 -30.57
N ARG A 695 39.21 -25.84 -30.58
CA ARG A 695 39.16 -26.66 -31.79
C ARG A 695 37.74 -27.15 -32.07
N ARG A 696 37.34 -27.23 -33.34
CA ARG A 696 36.04 -27.84 -33.69
C ARG A 696 36.04 -29.33 -33.34
N GLY A 697 34.95 -29.79 -32.72
CA GLY A 697 34.76 -31.19 -32.35
C GLY A 697 35.15 -31.53 -30.91
N THR A 698 35.59 -30.55 -30.12
CA THR A 698 35.85 -30.71 -28.68
C THR A 698 34.54 -30.94 -27.92
N PRO A 699 34.38 -32.06 -27.18
CA PRO A 699 33.15 -32.35 -26.44
C PRO A 699 32.81 -31.26 -25.42
N GLY A 700 31.54 -30.84 -25.36
CA GLY A 700 31.07 -29.81 -24.41
C GLY A 700 31.45 -28.37 -24.76
N ALA A 701 32.28 -28.16 -25.78
CA ALA A 701 32.77 -26.83 -26.17
C ALA A 701 31.78 -26.07 -27.06
N ILE A 702 31.61 -24.78 -26.80
CA ILE A 702 30.92 -23.83 -27.68
C ILE A 702 31.99 -22.95 -28.34
N ILE A 703 32.26 -23.19 -29.62
CA ILE A 703 33.36 -22.52 -30.34
C ILE A 703 32.83 -21.25 -31.04
N GLY A 704 33.16 -20.08 -30.48
CA GLY A 704 32.99 -18.79 -31.14
C GLY A 704 34.21 -18.38 -31.98
N THR A 705 35.42 -18.79 -31.58
CA THR A 705 36.66 -18.55 -32.32
C THR A 705 37.52 -19.79 -32.36
N GLU A 706 38.06 -20.14 -33.54
CA GLU A 706 38.92 -21.30 -33.69
C GLU A 706 40.35 -21.01 -33.21
N TRP A 707 40.87 -21.85 -32.33
CA TRP A 707 42.25 -21.76 -31.80
C TRP A 707 42.92 -23.14 -31.86
N THR A 708 44.12 -23.20 -32.44
CA THR A 708 44.86 -24.45 -32.71
C THR A 708 46.36 -24.42 -32.36
N THR A 709 46.88 -23.31 -31.81
CA THR A 709 48.29 -23.20 -31.39
C THR A 709 48.48 -23.72 -29.96
N LYS A 710 49.73 -23.90 -29.50
CA LYS A 710 49.99 -24.39 -28.12
C LYS A 710 49.63 -23.41 -27.01
N GLN A 711 49.41 -22.13 -27.31
CA GLN A 711 49.12 -21.13 -26.29
C GLN A 711 48.26 -20.01 -26.86
N ILE A 712 47.42 -19.45 -26.00
CA ILE A 712 46.61 -18.27 -26.28
C ILE A 712 46.63 -17.33 -25.08
N TRP A 713 46.54 -16.03 -25.38
CA TRP A 713 46.32 -14.97 -24.42
C TRP A 713 45.07 -14.20 -24.82
N LEU A 714 44.18 -13.96 -23.87
CA LEU A 714 42.87 -13.34 -24.06
C LEU A 714 42.73 -12.14 -23.13
N ARG A 715 42.08 -11.07 -23.60
CA ARG A 715 41.72 -9.90 -22.80
C ARG A 715 40.34 -9.41 -23.16
N ARG A 716 39.59 -8.98 -22.13
CA ARG A 716 38.28 -8.36 -22.30
C ARG A 716 37.99 -7.35 -21.20
N GLU A 717 37.40 -6.24 -21.60
CA GLU A 717 36.89 -5.22 -20.70
C GLU A 717 35.44 -5.52 -20.31
N PHE A 718 35.07 -5.22 -19.07
CA PHE A 718 33.71 -5.34 -18.57
C PHE A 718 33.40 -4.26 -17.54
N HIS A 719 32.11 -4.02 -17.30
CA HIS A 719 31.64 -2.95 -16.41
C HIS A 719 30.85 -3.54 -15.23
N LEU A 720 31.15 -3.07 -14.01
CA LEU A 720 30.45 -3.48 -12.80
C LEU A 720 29.69 -2.31 -12.16
N PRO A 721 28.38 -2.47 -11.88
CA PRO A 721 27.64 -1.53 -11.06
C PRO A 721 28.16 -1.50 -9.61
N ALA A 722 27.99 -0.37 -8.91
CA ALA A 722 28.50 -0.21 -7.54
C ALA A 722 27.83 -1.17 -6.54
N GLU A 723 26.55 -1.46 -6.76
CA GLU A 723 25.71 -2.37 -5.99
C GLU A 723 26.19 -3.82 -6.02
N VAL A 724 26.81 -4.27 -7.12
CA VAL A 724 27.36 -5.63 -7.23
C VAL A 724 28.52 -5.83 -6.26
N LEU A 725 29.31 -4.78 -6.02
CA LEU A 725 30.50 -4.85 -5.16
C LEU A 725 30.16 -4.95 -3.67
N ILE A 726 28.90 -4.76 -3.29
CA ILE A 726 28.40 -5.07 -1.94
C ILE A 726 28.48 -6.59 -1.70
N ARG A 727 28.21 -7.41 -2.73
CA ARG A 727 28.27 -8.89 -2.68
C ARG A 727 29.57 -9.46 -3.26
N ARG A 728 30.65 -8.69 -3.32
CA ARG A 728 31.89 -9.07 -4.03
C ARG A 728 32.43 -10.45 -3.63
N GLU A 729 32.32 -10.85 -2.37
CA GLU A 729 32.80 -12.14 -1.85
C GLU A 729 32.05 -13.36 -2.41
N GLN A 730 30.86 -13.12 -2.95
CA GLN A 730 30.01 -14.16 -3.54
C GLN A 730 30.27 -14.35 -5.04
N LEU A 731 31.05 -13.46 -5.68
CA LEU A 731 31.39 -13.61 -7.09
C LEU A 731 32.12 -14.93 -7.34
N ARG A 732 31.80 -15.55 -8.47
CA ARG A 732 32.46 -16.77 -8.96
C ARG A 732 32.94 -16.56 -10.38
N LEU A 733 34.05 -17.19 -10.69
CA LEU A 733 34.56 -17.30 -12.05
C LEU A 733 33.88 -18.52 -12.68
N ARG A 734 33.07 -18.31 -13.71
CA ARG A 734 32.52 -19.41 -14.50
C ARG A 734 33.52 -19.74 -15.60
N ILE A 735 34.08 -20.95 -15.63
CA ILE A 735 35.16 -21.30 -16.55
C ILE A 735 35.00 -22.71 -17.13
N HIS A 736 35.40 -22.87 -18.39
CA HIS A 736 35.60 -24.16 -19.04
C HIS A 736 36.93 -24.08 -19.78
N HIS A 737 37.90 -24.89 -19.38
CA HIS A 737 39.24 -24.90 -19.96
C HIS A 737 39.73 -26.33 -20.18
N ASP A 738 40.62 -26.47 -21.15
CA ASP A 738 41.38 -27.68 -21.41
C ASP A 738 42.87 -27.37 -21.19
N GLU A 739 43.44 -27.98 -20.14
CA GLU A 739 44.79 -27.80 -19.61
C GLU A 739 45.08 -26.50 -18.84
N ASP A 740 46.35 -26.07 -18.83
CA ASP A 740 46.89 -25.12 -17.88
C ASP A 740 46.35 -23.71 -18.13
N VAL A 741 45.53 -23.23 -17.19
CA VAL A 741 44.89 -21.91 -17.27
C VAL A 741 45.33 -20.99 -16.14
N ARG A 742 45.49 -19.70 -16.48
CA ARG A 742 45.60 -18.62 -15.50
C ARG A 742 44.69 -17.47 -15.87
N VAL A 743 43.94 -16.98 -14.90
CA VAL A 743 43.00 -15.87 -15.04
C VAL A 743 43.42 -14.73 -14.11
N TYR A 744 43.37 -13.51 -14.60
CA TYR A 744 43.66 -12.29 -13.86
C TYR A 744 42.47 -11.34 -13.93
N LEU A 745 42.18 -10.65 -12.83
CA LEU A 745 41.23 -9.55 -12.76
C LEU A 745 41.97 -8.29 -12.32
N ASN A 746 41.87 -7.25 -13.14
CA ASN A 746 42.55 -5.97 -12.93
C ASN A 746 44.05 -6.09 -12.57
N GLY A 747 44.76 -7.03 -13.20
CA GLY A 747 46.18 -7.24 -12.97
C GLY A 747 46.53 -8.21 -11.83
N VAL A 748 45.54 -8.72 -11.09
CA VAL A 748 45.72 -9.63 -9.94
C VAL A 748 45.28 -11.05 -10.32
N GLU A 749 46.08 -12.07 -9.99
CA GLU A 749 45.74 -13.47 -10.30
C GLU A 749 44.49 -13.92 -9.54
N ALA A 750 43.44 -14.23 -10.30
CA ALA A 750 42.11 -14.58 -9.82
C ALA A 750 41.91 -16.09 -9.68
N PHE A 751 42.56 -16.86 -10.55
CA PHE A 751 42.43 -18.32 -10.61
C PHE A 751 43.57 -18.94 -11.41
N ARG A 752 44.00 -20.15 -11.01
CA ARG A 752 44.99 -20.96 -11.71
C ARG A 752 44.66 -22.43 -11.50
N GLU A 753 44.63 -23.20 -12.58
CA GLU A 753 44.46 -24.65 -12.51
C GLU A 753 45.20 -25.34 -13.66
N SER A 754 45.58 -26.60 -13.41
CA SER A 754 46.16 -27.51 -14.39
C SER A 754 45.20 -28.67 -14.62
N GLY A 755 45.21 -29.25 -15.82
CA GLY A 755 44.21 -30.26 -16.22
C GLY A 755 42.99 -29.63 -16.88
N PHE A 756 41.90 -30.37 -17.02
CA PHE A 756 40.77 -29.95 -17.85
C PHE A 756 39.42 -30.09 -17.14
N LEU A 757 38.47 -29.29 -17.57
CA LEU A 757 37.05 -29.45 -17.26
C LEU A 757 36.34 -29.96 -18.52
N THR A 758 35.41 -30.90 -18.35
CA THR A 758 34.57 -31.39 -19.45
C THR A 758 33.33 -30.52 -19.69
N ASP A 759 33.04 -29.61 -18.76
CA ASP A 759 31.98 -28.62 -18.85
C ASP A 759 32.31 -27.37 -18.02
N TYR A 760 31.47 -26.34 -18.08
CA TYR A 760 31.64 -25.13 -17.27
C TYR A 760 31.42 -25.40 -15.78
N ASP A 761 32.29 -24.86 -14.95
CA ASP A 761 32.16 -24.85 -13.49
C ASP A 761 32.28 -23.43 -12.92
N ASP A 762 31.69 -23.22 -11.74
CA ASP A 762 31.71 -21.94 -11.02
C ASP A 762 32.73 -22.01 -9.88
N VAL A 763 33.96 -21.56 -10.17
CA VAL A 763 35.10 -21.64 -9.24
C VAL A 763 35.25 -20.37 -8.40
N ALA A 764 35.90 -20.51 -7.24
CA ALA A 764 36.20 -19.39 -6.36
C ALA A 764 37.25 -18.45 -6.97
N ILE A 765 37.10 -17.15 -6.68
CA ILE A 765 38.08 -16.11 -7.05
C ILE A 765 38.92 -15.79 -5.82
N THR A 766 40.22 -15.57 -5.99
CA THR A 766 41.11 -15.18 -4.90
C THR A 766 40.63 -13.88 -4.21
N PRO A 767 40.74 -13.77 -2.87
CA PRO A 767 40.37 -12.56 -2.15
C PRO A 767 41.06 -11.29 -2.67
N GLU A 768 42.32 -11.39 -3.08
CA GLU A 768 43.10 -10.29 -3.62
C GLU A 768 42.54 -9.77 -4.95
N ALA A 769 42.12 -10.68 -5.84
CA ALA A 769 41.50 -10.30 -7.10
C ALA A 769 40.10 -9.72 -6.90
N LEU A 770 39.32 -10.23 -5.93
CA LEU A 770 38.04 -9.64 -5.54
C LEU A 770 38.19 -8.22 -4.98
N ALA A 771 39.28 -7.96 -4.24
CA ALA A 771 39.60 -6.63 -3.73
C ALA A 771 40.00 -5.64 -4.83
N ALA A 772 40.54 -6.13 -5.95
CA ALA A 772 40.96 -5.31 -7.08
C ALA A 772 39.79 -4.82 -7.97
N LEU A 773 38.59 -5.36 -7.81
CA LEU A 773 37.41 -4.94 -8.57
C LEU A 773 36.88 -3.57 -8.13
N GLN A 774 36.46 -2.75 -9.10
CA GLN A 774 36.00 -1.37 -8.87
C GLN A 774 34.67 -1.08 -9.61
N PRO A 775 33.87 -0.09 -9.16
CA PRO A 775 32.70 0.35 -9.91
C PRO A 775 33.10 0.86 -11.30
N GLY A 776 32.30 0.59 -12.31
CA GLY A 776 32.59 0.92 -13.70
C GLY A 776 33.58 -0.05 -14.34
N ARG A 777 34.60 0.46 -15.03
CA ARG A 777 35.50 -0.30 -15.91
C ARG A 777 36.44 -1.26 -15.16
N ASN A 778 36.47 -2.51 -15.61
CA ASN A 778 37.36 -3.59 -15.15
C ASN A 778 37.90 -4.40 -16.35
N VAL A 779 38.98 -5.16 -16.14
CA VAL A 779 39.62 -6.00 -17.16
C VAL A 779 39.81 -7.42 -16.65
N ILE A 780 39.44 -8.40 -17.47
CA ILE A 780 39.81 -9.82 -17.31
C ILE A 780 40.86 -10.19 -18.34
N ALA A 781 41.86 -10.95 -17.92
CA ALA A 781 42.96 -11.42 -18.77
C ALA A 781 43.20 -12.91 -18.52
N ILE A 782 43.36 -13.71 -19.57
CA ILE A 782 43.45 -15.18 -19.48
C ILE A 782 44.60 -15.69 -20.34
N THR A 783 45.38 -16.63 -19.83
CA THR A 783 46.26 -17.45 -20.65
C THR A 783 45.91 -18.91 -20.47
N CYS A 784 45.87 -19.64 -21.58
CA CYS A 784 45.64 -21.09 -21.60
C CYS A 784 46.76 -21.71 -22.43
N GLN A 785 47.45 -22.69 -21.85
CA GLN A 785 48.51 -23.45 -22.51
C GLN A 785 48.01 -24.87 -22.77
N GLN A 786 48.13 -25.29 -24.02
CA GLN A 786 47.74 -26.60 -24.49
C GLN A 786 48.95 -27.44 -24.90
N THR A 787 48.99 -28.66 -24.41
CA THR A 787 50.02 -29.67 -24.66
C THR A 787 49.43 -30.90 -25.36
N GLU A 788 48.30 -31.45 -24.89
CA GLU A 788 47.56 -32.59 -25.45
C GLU A 788 46.02 -32.41 -25.29
N GLY A 789 45.18 -33.22 -25.94
CA GLY A 789 43.71 -33.18 -25.68
C GLY A 789 42.85 -32.33 -26.64
N GLY A 790 41.73 -31.82 -26.13
CA GLY A 790 40.59 -31.26 -26.88
C GLY A 790 40.69 -29.79 -27.27
N GLN A 791 41.46 -28.97 -26.56
CA GLN A 791 41.75 -27.57 -26.79
C GLN A 791 40.53 -26.65 -26.71
N TYR A 792 40.28 -26.10 -25.51
CA TYR A 792 39.21 -25.14 -25.28
C TYR A 792 39.52 -24.18 -24.13
N ILE A 793 39.06 -22.93 -24.24
CA ILE A 793 38.99 -21.98 -23.13
C ILE A 793 37.80 -21.03 -23.33
N ASP A 794 36.99 -20.89 -22.29
CA ASP A 794 36.03 -19.82 -22.15
C ASP A 794 35.83 -19.46 -20.67
N ALA A 795 35.55 -18.18 -20.40
CA ALA A 795 35.32 -17.73 -19.03
C ALA A 795 34.36 -16.54 -18.96
N GLY A 796 33.70 -16.44 -17.82
CA GLY A 796 32.78 -15.37 -17.46
C GLY A 796 32.80 -15.12 -15.95
N LEU A 797 32.14 -14.05 -15.54
CA LEU A 797 32.01 -13.68 -14.14
C LEU A 797 30.53 -13.78 -13.77
N VAL A 798 30.23 -14.53 -12.73
CA VAL A 798 28.87 -14.78 -12.31
C VAL A 798 28.69 -14.41 -10.85
N LEU A 799 27.52 -13.89 -10.54
CA LEU A 799 27.05 -13.81 -9.17
C LEU A 799 26.04 -14.95 -8.96
N PRO A 800 26.43 -16.04 -8.28
CA PRO A 800 25.52 -17.15 -8.03
C PRO A 800 24.23 -16.65 -7.38
N SER A 801 23.10 -17.21 -7.81
CA SER A 801 21.87 -17.11 -7.04
C SER A 801 22.11 -17.81 -5.70
N GLU A 802 21.90 -17.11 -4.59
CA GLU A 802 21.88 -17.75 -3.26
C GLU A 802 20.84 -18.87 -3.17
#